data_AF-A0A368JR39-F1
#
_entry.id   AF-A0A368JR39-F1
#
_cell.length_a   1.000
_cell.length_b   1.000
_cell.length_c   1.000
_cell.angle_alpha   90.00
_cell.angle_beta   90.00
_cell.angle_gamma   90.00
#
_symmetry.space_group_name_H-M   'P 1'
#
loop_
_entity.id
_entity.type
_entity.pdbx_description
1 polymer ?
#
loop_
_entity_poly.entity_id
_entity_poly.type
_entity_poly.pdbx_seq_one_letter_code
_entity_poly.pdbx_strand_id
1 'polypeptide(L)'
;MKKTAFLFLLAICFSRTTQAQQSSPQPLTLWYKQPASQWVEALPIGNGRLGGMVFGGVETDHIQFNEETLWTGEPREYQREGASQYLTRIRQLLADGKQAEAEKLAQEQFMGRQSNESDYAPKKTAWLANVRKLTGAQHPASASFDDRSWKTMSVPTPEGWERAGLEGLDGAVWFRTSFDLPDAWAGKDVILDLGRIRDQDFTYLNGELVGSDEGIAKNRRYTIPAAKLRKGKNQLAIQVINWFDKGGFIGVKTAQPTFVVYPEGSQPADGVALSRPFKYWVQDDAPPASPRYQADYQPFGDLWLHFKGSEKPVNYRRELDLKTALSRVSYSAKGVTFTREYLASAPDQVIAVQLTASQPGKISFEATLTSPHKGAAVRTIDNQTLALSVQVQNGALKGESLLHVQTKKGQITVSGNKLVISGADEATLLLTAGTNFKNFKDVSGDPATLSQKPLQTARTKPFAALKTAHTQDYQSYFNTLSLDLGHTVSEQLPTDERLQRFEKAADPALIALYVQYGRYLLLSSSRPGTRPANLQGIWNDLLTPPWGSKYTTNINFEMNYWPAEMLNLSTCHEPMFAAIDELVESGRKTAKAHYNARGWVLHHNTDLWRGTAPINASNHGIWVSGGAWVSRHLWEHYRYTQDRDFLQNRGYPILKEAAQFFVDFLVKDPKTGWLISTPSNSPEHLGLVAGPTMDHQIIRDLFKNCIAASEILGTDATFRDTLKTMYGQIAPNQIGKRGQLQEWLSDIDDPNDHHRHVSHLWGVHPGTDITWDETPGLMKAARQSLLERGDEGTGWSLAWKVNFWARFRDGNHAYTMLKLLFRPAISPEGVTGGGSYPNLFDAHPPFQIDGNFGGASGIGEMILQSQGKTIDLLPALPTNFSTGYINGICAQGGFVLNIRWQNGQLSGVDITSKAGQPCVLRYGDKQVQLTTGKGKTYRLNGELKII
;
A
#
# COMPACT_ATOMS: atom_id res chain seq x y z
N MET A 1 -52.67 40.26 -60.50
CA MET A 1 -51.60 40.26 -61.53
C MET A 1 -50.26 40.65 -60.89
N LYS A 2 -49.15 40.21 -61.50
CA LYS A 2 -47.73 40.42 -61.15
C LYS A 2 -47.31 41.86 -60.72
N LYS A 3 -46.58 42.00 -59.59
CA LYS A 3 -45.17 42.54 -59.41
C LYS A 3 -44.92 42.95 -57.93
N THR A 4 -43.79 42.70 -57.23
CA THR A 4 -42.34 43.11 -57.33
C THR A 4 -42.13 44.65 -57.24
N ALA A 5 -41.14 45.27 -56.58
CA ALA A 5 -39.88 44.89 -55.87
C ALA A 5 -39.42 46.11 -54.95
N PHE A 6 -38.34 46.21 -54.13
CA PHE A 6 -37.27 45.36 -53.53
C PHE A 6 -36.52 46.15 -52.39
N LEU A 7 -35.60 45.52 -51.61
CA LEU A 7 -34.72 46.08 -50.51
C LEU A 7 -35.44 46.69 -49.27
N PHE A 8 -35.12 46.44 -47.99
CA PHE A 8 -34.10 45.61 -47.29
C PHE A 8 -32.66 46.16 -47.15
N LEU A 9 -32.33 46.79 -46.00
CA LEU A 9 -30.98 46.73 -45.40
C LEU A 9 -30.95 47.03 -43.88
N LEU A 10 -30.01 46.37 -43.20
CA LEU A 10 -29.70 46.25 -41.75
C LEU A 10 -30.15 47.36 -40.75
N ALA A 11 -30.90 46.93 -39.72
CA ALA A 11 -30.78 47.44 -38.33
C ALA A 11 -31.41 46.46 -37.31
N ILE A 12 -30.69 45.41 -36.89
CA ILE A 12 -31.10 44.53 -35.78
C ILE A 12 -29.99 44.48 -34.73
N CYS A 13 -30.33 44.78 -33.48
CA CYS A 13 -29.39 44.84 -32.37
C CYS A 13 -28.97 43.44 -31.91
N PHE A 14 -27.67 43.14 -31.94
CA PHE A 14 -27.12 41.93 -31.36
C PHE A 14 -26.99 42.04 -29.82
N SER A 15 -28.11 41.86 -29.13
CA SER A 15 -28.13 41.62 -27.69
C SER A 15 -27.51 40.25 -27.38
N ARG A 16 -26.17 40.16 -27.37
CA ARG A 16 -25.44 38.95 -26.96
C ARG A 16 -25.62 38.72 -25.46
N THR A 17 -26.67 38.01 -25.08
CA THR A 17 -26.77 37.38 -23.77
C THR A 17 -25.64 36.35 -23.64
N THR A 18 -24.56 36.72 -22.94
CA THR A 18 -23.51 35.79 -22.53
C THR A 18 -24.06 34.85 -21.47
N GLN A 19 -24.80 33.84 -21.93
CA GLN A 19 -25.26 32.75 -21.09
C GLN A 19 -24.03 31.97 -20.62
N ALA A 20 -23.62 32.22 -19.37
CA ALA A 20 -22.50 31.53 -18.75
C ALA A 20 -22.79 30.03 -18.77
N GLN A 21 -22.03 29.30 -19.58
CA GLN A 21 -22.16 27.87 -19.74
C GLN A 21 -21.71 27.22 -18.42
N GLN A 22 -22.66 26.89 -17.55
CA GLN A 22 -22.39 26.11 -16.34
C GLN A 22 -21.71 24.81 -16.78
N SER A 23 -20.46 24.61 -16.35
CA SER A 23 -19.77 23.35 -16.58
C SER A 23 -20.53 22.24 -15.87
N SER A 24 -20.69 21.11 -16.56
CA SER A 24 -21.15 19.87 -15.93
C SER A 24 -20.19 19.53 -14.78
N PRO A 25 -20.67 19.17 -13.57
CA PRO A 25 -19.79 18.79 -12.49
C PRO A 25 -18.85 17.65 -12.90
N GLN A 26 -17.58 17.75 -12.52
CA GLN A 26 -16.53 16.76 -12.79
C GLN A 26 -17.01 15.32 -12.54
N PRO A 27 -16.79 14.38 -13.48
CA PRO A 27 -17.27 13.00 -13.36
C PRO A 27 -16.44 12.18 -12.38
N LEU A 28 -16.76 12.32 -11.09
CA LEU A 28 -16.13 11.61 -9.97
C LEU A 28 -16.59 10.14 -9.84
N THR A 29 -16.46 9.36 -10.91
CA THR A 29 -16.92 7.97 -10.97
C THR A 29 -15.93 7.11 -11.78
N LEU A 30 -15.41 6.03 -11.17
CA LEU A 30 -14.69 4.99 -11.91
C LEU A 30 -15.73 4.07 -12.56
N TRP A 31 -15.60 3.71 -13.84
CA TRP A 31 -16.59 2.84 -14.51
C TRP A 31 -16.04 2.03 -15.69
N TYR A 32 -16.66 0.86 -15.93
CA TYR A 32 -16.17 -0.18 -16.83
C TYR A 32 -17.32 -0.88 -17.56
N LYS A 33 -17.04 -1.38 -18.77
CA LYS A 33 -17.98 -2.08 -19.67
C LYS A 33 -18.03 -3.61 -19.46
N GLN A 34 -17.22 -4.15 -18.56
CA GLN A 34 -17.08 -5.59 -18.31
C GLN A 34 -16.78 -5.87 -16.83
N PRO A 35 -17.09 -7.06 -16.29
CA PRO A 35 -16.67 -7.49 -14.95
C PRO A 35 -15.15 -7.42 -14.76
N ALA A 36 -14.70 -7.40 -13.50
CA ALA A 36 -13.31 -7.69 -13.19
C ALA A 36 -13.01 -9.18 -13.43
N SER A 37 -11.84 -9.47 -14.00
CA SER A 37 -11.24 -10.79 -14.11
C SER A 37 -10.06 -10.99 -13.14
N GLN A 38 -9.43 -9.88 -12.72
CA GLN A 38 -8.34 -9.84 -11.74
C GLN A 38 -8.69 -8.93 -10.56
N TRP A 39 -8.06 -9.17 -9.42
CA TRP A 39 -8.27 -8.39 -8.19
C TRP A 39 -7.97 -6.89 -8.37
N VAL A 40 -6.93 -6.55 -9.14
CA VAL A 40 -6.56 -5.16 -9.51
C VAL A 40 -7.47 -4.52 -10.59
N GLU A 41 -8.51 -5.24 -11.04
CA GLU A 41 -9.61 -4.67 -11.82
C GLU A 41 -10.86 -4.47 -10.95
N ALA A 42 -10.97 -5.14 -9.80
CA ALA A 42 -12.11 -5.04 -8.88
C ALA A 42 -12.13 -3.69 -8.14
N LEU A 43 -13.32 -3.27 -7.70
CA LEU A 43 -13.54 -1.95 -7.12
C LEU A 43 -13.51 -2.01 -5.59
N PRO A 44 -12.61 -1.26 -4.92
CA PRO A 44 -12.58 -1.21 -3.46
C PRO A 44 -13.84 -0.53 -2.91
N ILE A 45 -14.33 -1.07 -1.81
CA ILE A 45 -15.22 -0.42 -0.85
C ILE A 45 -14.64 -0.61 0.55
N GLY A 46 -14.83 0.37 1.45
CA GLY A 46 -14.38 0.24 2.83
C GLY A 46 -14.95 1.29 3.77
N ASN A 47 -14.97 1.00 5.06
CA ASN A 47 -15.51 1.88 6.12
C ASN A 47 -14.47 2.29 7.17
N GLY A 48 -13.19 2.11 6.86
CA GLY A 48 -12.06 2.18 7.79
C GLY A 48 -11.65 0.82 8.35
N ARG A 49 -12.62 -0.02 8.77
CA ARG A 49 -12.36 -1.29 9.47
C ARG A 49 -12.66 -2.54 8.62
N LEU A 50 -13.77 -2.52 7.89
CA LEU A 50 -14.17 -3.56 6.93
C LEU A 50 -13.83 -3.08 5.52
N GLY A 51 -13.12 -3.91 4.77
CA GLY A 51 -12.79 -3.69 3.36
C GLY A 51 -13.42 -4.77 2.49
N GLY A 52 -13.73 -4.44 1.23
CA GLY A 52 -14.18 -5.39 0.22
C GLY A 52 -13.78 -4.97 -1.19
N MET A 53 -13.52 -5.94 -2.07
CA MET A 53 -13.12 -5.75 -3.46
C MET A 53 -14.18 -6.36 -4.38
N VAL A 54 -14.97 -5.51 -5.04
CA VAL A 54 -16.17 -5.91 -5.80
C VAL A 54 -15.81 -6.20 -7.26
N PHE A 55 -15.95 -7.46 -7.68
CA PHE A 55 -15.62 -7.87 -9.05
C PHE A 55 -16.74 -7.57 -10.06
N GLY A 56 -18.00 -7.74 -9.64
CA GLY A 56 -19.19 -7.43 -10.43
C GLY A 56 -19.57 -8.49 -11.48
N GLY A 57 -19.19 -9.75 -11.29
CA GLY A 57 -19.46 -10.84 -12.24
C GLY A 57 -20.95 -11.18 -12.40
N VAL A 58 -21.33 -11.74 -13.55
CA VAL A 58 -22.75 -11.88 -13.95
C VAL A 58 -23.36 -13.21 -13.53
N GLU A 59 -22.76 -14.34 -13.93
CA GLU A 59 -23.21 -15.68 -13.52
C GLU A 59 -22.66 -16.06 -12.14
N THR A 60 -21.46 -15.57 -11.80
CA THR A 60 -20.88 -15.61 -10.46
C THR A 60 -20.32 -14.24 -10.16
N ASP A 61 -20.77 -13.62 -9.06
CA ASP A 61 -20.18 -12.41 -8.51
C ASP A 61 -19.30 -12.76 -7.29
N HIS A 62 -18.34 -11.89 -7.02
CA HIS A 62 -17.30 -12.10 -6.00
C HIS A 62 -17.02 -10.78 -5.27
N ILE A 63 -17.02 -10.85 -3.95
CA ILE A 63 -16.53 -9.80 -3.06
C ILE A 63 -15.53 -10.46 -2.11
N GLN A 64 -14.25 -10.39 -2.45
CA GLN A 64 -13.17 -10.67 -1.49
C GLN A 64 -13.22 -9.59 -0.40
N PHE A 65 -13.13 -9.96 0.87
CA PHE A 65 -13.28 -9.04 2.00
C PHE A 65 -12.23 -9.21 3.10
N ASN A 66 -12.07 -8.14 3.87
CA ASN A 66 -11.04 -7.93 4.87
C ASN A 66 -11.62 -7.33 6.17
N GLU A 67 -10.92 -7.55 7.28
CA GLU A 67 -11.11 -6.88 8.56
C GLU A 67 -9.72 -6.39 9.01
N GLU A 68 -9.59 -5.11 9.37
CA GLU A 68 -8.30 -4.44 9.59
C GLU A 68 -7.40 -5.09 10.66
N THR A 69 -7.97 -5.88 11.57
CA THR A 69 -7.27 -6.46 12.72
C THR A 69 -6.87 -7.93 12.53
N LEU A 70 -7.12 -8.55 11.37
CA LEU A 70 -6.70 -9.93 11.10
C LEU A 70 -5.26 -10.00 10.55
N TRP A 71 -4.29 -10.38 11.40
CA TRP A 71 -2.85 -10.47 11.08
C TRP A 71 -2.24 -11.79 11.61
N THR A 72 -1.06 -12.16 11.12
CA THR A 72 -0.25 -13.25 11.70
C THR A 72 0.41 -12.84 13.03
N GLY A 73 1.10 -13.77 13.71
CA GLY A 73 1.85 -13.47 14.93
C GLY A 73 0.99 -13.26 16.19
N GLU A 74 1.60 -12.67 17.21
CA GLU A 74 1.06 -12.57 18.57
C GLU A 74 1.74 -11.44 19.38
N PRO A 75 1.15 -10.96 20.49
CA PRO A 75 1.80 -10.06 21.43
C PRO A 75 3.12 -10.61 21.97
N ARG A 76 4.23 -9.90 21.76
CA ARG A 76 5.56 -10.33 22.19
C ARG A 76 6.52 -9.15 22.39
N GLU A 77 7.66 -9.43 23.03
CA GLU A 77 8.80 -8.51 23.05
C GLU A 77 9.60 -8.62 21.73
N TYR A 78 9.98 -7.48 21.16
CA TYR A 78 10.68 -7.39 19.86
C TYR A 78 12.16 -7.02 20.00
N GLN A 79 12.52 -6.30 21.06
CA GLN A 79 13.87 -5.83 21.34
C GLN A 79 14.79 -6.95 21.80
N ARG A 80 16.09 -6.84 21.47
CA ARG A 80 17.13 -7.77 21.91
C ARG A 80 17.87 -7.16 23.10
N GLU A 81 17.58 -7.66 24.29
CA GLU A 81 18.25 -7.21 25.52
C GLU A 81 19.77 -7.41 25.42
N GLY A 82 20.53 -6.42 25.89
CA GLY A 82 21.99 -6.40 25.80
C GLY A 82 22.58 -5.91 24.46
N ALA A 83 21.78 -5.72 23.41
CA ALA A 83 22.28 -5.25 22.10
C ALA A 83 23.10 -3.95 22.19
N SER A 84 22.76 -3.04 23.11
CA SER A 84 23.52 -1.81 23.38
C SER A 84 24.98 -2.01 23.75
N GLN A 85 25.40 -3.20 24.22
CA GLN A 85 26.80 -3.51 24.51
C GLN A 85 27.68 -3.48 23.23
N TYR A 86 27.09 -3.76 22.07
CA TYR A 86 27.81 -3.83 20.78
C TYR A 86 27.84 -2.49 20.03
N LEU A 87 26.99 -1.53 20.42
CA LEU A 87 26.83 -0.24 19.74
C LEU A 87 28.16 0.51 19.54
N THR A 88 28.98 0.58 20.59
CA THR A 88 30.30 1.23 20.55
C THR A 88 31.25 0.55 19.56
N ARG A 89 31.23 -0.79 19.46
CA ARG A 89 32.08 -1.51 18.52
C ARG A 89 31.60 -1.36 17.07
N ILE A 90 30.29 -1.37 16.84
CA ILE A 90 29.70 -1.10 15.52
C ILE A 90 30.09 0.32 15.06
N ARG A 91 29.96 1.32 15.94
CA ARG A 91 30.39 2.71 15.67
C ARG A 91 31.89 2.81 15.34
N GLN A 92 32.75 2.14 16.10
CA GLN A 92 34.20 2.11 15.82
C GLN A 92 34.49 1.48 14.45
N LEU A 93 33.85 0.35 14.13
CA LEU A 93 34.04 -0.33 12.84
C LEU A 93 33.62 0.56 11.66
N LEU A 94 32.54 1.32 11.77
CA LEU A 94 32.16 2.30 10.74
C LEU A 94 33.17 3.47 10.63
N ALA A 95 33.68 3.98 11.76
CA ALA A 95 34.72 5.01 11.78
C ALA A 95 36.04 4.54 11.15
N ASP A 96 36.41 3.26 11.39
CA ASP A 96 37.56 2.56 10.81
C ASP A 96 37.39 2.24 9.30
N GLY A 97 36.21 2.51 8.71
CA GLY A 97 35.88 2.14 7.33
C GLY A 97 35.54 0.66 7.10
N LYS A 98 35.42 -0.12 8.18
CA LYS A 98 35.19 -1.58 8.19
C LYS A 98 33.70 -1.92 8.11
N GLN A 99 33.01 -1.42 7.08
CA GLN A 99 31.55 -1.53 6.93
C GLN A 99 31.03 -2.98 7.04
N ALA A 100 31.62 -3.93 6.30
CA ALA A 100 31.18 -5.33 6.33
C ALA A 100 31.38 -6.02 7.70
N GLU A 101 32.39 -5.63 8.48
CA GLU A 101 32.55 -6.10 9.87
C GLU A 101 31.46 -5.51 10.78
N ALA A 102 31.11 -4.24 10.58
CA ALA A 102 30.04 -3.56 11.31
C ALA A 102 28.67 -4.18 11.02
N GLU A 103 28.36 -4.41 9.74
CA GLU A 103 27.12 -5.05 9.28
C GLU A 103 26.99 -6.48 9.80
N LYS A 104 28.06 -7.28 9.76
CA LYS A 104 28.06 -8.64 10.32
C LYS A 104 27.81 -8.63 11.82
N LEU A 105 28.55 -7.83 12.59
CA LEU A 105 28.36 -7.73 14.04
C LEU A 105 26.94 -7.26 14.40
N ALA A 106 26.41 -6.30 13.65
CA ALA A 106 25.05 -5.82 13.83
C ALA A 106 23.99 -6.87 13.47
N GLN A 107 24.22 -7.67 12.41
CA GLN A 107 23.35 -8.76 12.00
C GLN A 107 23.26 -9.86 13.07
N GLU A 108 24.38 -10.16 13.73
CA GLU A 108 24.48 -11.20 14.76
C GLU A 108 23.93 -10.75 16.13
N GLN A 109 24.17 -9.49 16.52
CA GLN A 109 23.98 -9.05 17.91
C GLN A 109 23.02 -7.87 18.10
N PHE A 110 22.64 -7.16 17.04
CA PHE A 110 21.95 -5.86 17.13
C PHE A 110 20.56 -5.84 16.47
N MET A 111 20.23 -6.84 15.67
CA MET A 111 18.86 -7.02 15.14
C MET A 111 17.86 -7.36 16.25
N GLY A 112 16.58 -7.06 16.02
CA GLY A 112 15.49 -7.47 16.89
C GLY A 112 15.36 -9.00 17.00
N ARG A 113 14.45 -9.44 17.86
CA ARG A 113 14.13 -10.85 18.07
C ARG A 113 13.14 -11.36 17.04
N GLN A 114 13.36 -12.54 16.48
CA GLN A 114 12.35 -13.21 15.66
C GLN A 114 11.40 -14.05 16.54
N SER A 115 10.18 -14.31 16.07
CA SER A 115 9.28 -15.29 16.71
C SER A 115 9.93 -16.68 16.71
N ASN A 116 9.79 -17.44 17.80
CA ASN A 116 10.29 -18.83 17.93
C ASN A 116 11.79 -19.03 17.57
N GLU A 117 12.62 -17.98 17.67
CA GLU A 117 14.02 -18.01 17.23
C GLU A 117 14.88 -19.04 17.97
N SER A 118 14.53 -19.35 19.23
CA SER A 118 15.28 -20.22 20.13
C SER A 118 15.06 -21.72 19.93
N ASP A 119 13.91 -22.13 19.38
CA ASP A 119 13.48 -23.53 19.30
C ASP A 119 13.13 -23.98 17.87
N TYR A 120 13.08 -23.06 16.91
CA TYR A 120 12.88 -23.40 15.49
C TYR A 120 13.95 -24.35 14.93
N ALA A 121 15.24 -24.13 15.20
CA ALA A 121 16.32 -24.94 14.62
C ALA A 121 16.23 -26.46 14.95
N PRO A 122 16.06 -26.89 16.22
CA PRO A 122 15.85 -28.31 16.53
C PRO A 122 14.51 -28.83 16.00
N LYS A 123 13.44 -28.03 16.01
CA LYS A 123 12.14 -28.41 15.43
C LYS A 123 12.24 -28.65 13.91
N LYS A 124 12.91 -27.76 13.17
CA LYS A 124 13.17 -27.86 11.72
C LYS A 124 13.90 -29.15 11.40
N THR A 125 15.00 -29.45 12.11
CA THR A 125 15.76 -30.69 11.94
C THR A 125 14.91 -31.93 12.23
N ALA A 126 14.11 -31.93 13.30
CA ALA A 126 13.26 -33.06 13.67
C ALA A 126 12.12 -33.32 12.67
N TRP A 127 11.45 -32.27 12.18
CA TRP A 127 10.41 -32.38 11.15
C TRP A 127 11.00 -32.79 9.79
N LEU A 128 12.14 -32.20 9.40
CA LEU A 128 12.82 -32.58 8.16
C LEU A 128 13.24 -34.05 8.20
N ALA A 129 13.86 -34.49 9.30
CA ALA A 129 14.16 -35.90 9.52
C ALA A 129 12.89 -36.77 9.48
N ASN A 130 11.71 -36.26 9.84
CA ASN A 130 10.46 -37.00 9.76
C ASN A 130 9.94 -37.16 8.32
N VAL A 131 9.83 -36.08 7.54
CA VAL A 131 9.34 -36.15 6.15
C VAL A 131 10.32 -36.86 5.20
N ARG A 132 11.57 -37.09 5.64
CA ARG A 132 12.60 -37.84 4.92
C ARG A 132 12.67 -39.34 5.28
N LYS A 133 11.82 -39.87 6.18
CA LYS A 133 11.81 -41.29 6.62
C LYS A 133 11.21 -42.31 5.65
N LEU A 134 10.58 -41.88 4.56
CA LEU A 134 9.94 -42.82 3.62
C LEU A 134 10.99 -43.76 2.99
N THR A 135 10.64 -45.04 2.80
CA THR A 135 11.57 -46.06 2.26
C THR A 135 10.85 -47.11 1.41
N GLY A 136 11.61 -47.90 0.63
CA GLY A 136 11.10 -49.04 -0.12
C GLY A 136 10.18 -48.67 -1.28
N ALA A 137 9.33 -49.59 -1.72
CA ALA A 137 8.44 -49.40 -2.87
C ALA A 137 7.38 -48.30 -2.67
N GLN A 138 7.12 -47.90 -1.42
CA GLN A 138 6.22 -46.79 -1.06
C GLN A 138 6.91 -45.41 -1.08
N HIS A 139 8.24 -45.35 -1.24
CA HIS A 139 8.93 -44.07 -1.39
C HIS A 139 8.60 -43.43 -2.75
N PRO A 140 8.10 -42.18 -2.82
CA PRO A 140 7.62 -41.60 -4.07
C PRO A 140 8.65 -41.43 -5.19
N ALA A 141 9.96 -41.47 -4.88
CA ALA A 141 10.97 -41.49 -5.94
C ALA A 141 11.14 -42.85 -6.64
N SER A 142 10.58 -43.95 -6.09
CA SER A 142 10.73 -45.28 -6.71
C SER A 142 10.16 -45.30 -8.13
N ALA A 143 10.91 -45.88 -9.06
CA ALA A 143 10.45 -46.11 -10.43
C ALA A 143 9.22 -47.03 -10.52
N SER A 144 8.93 -47.82 -9.48
CA SER A 144 7.74 -48.69 -9.38
C SER A 144 6.58 -48.09 -8.58
N PHE A 145 6.74 -46.90 -7.99
CA PHE A 145 5.70 -46.25 -7.19
C PHE A 145 4.52 -45.81 -8.07
N ASP A 146 3.30 -46.12 -7.63
CA ASP A 146 2.05 -45.83 -8.34
C ASP A 146 1.54 -44.41 -8.03
N ASP A 147 1.68 -43.51 -9.01
CA ASP A 147 1.22 -42.13 -8.93
C ASP A 147 -0.14 -41.91 -9.64
N ARG A 148 -0.90 -42.97 -9.99
CA ARG A 148 -2.16 -42.82 -10.76
C ARG A 148 -3.25 -42.01 -10.05
N SER A 149 -3.24 -41.99 -8.72
CA SER A 149 -4.18 -41.21 -7.88
C SER A 149 -3.74 -39.76 -7.63
N TRP A 150 -2.53 -39.36 -8.03
CA TRP A 150 -1.99 -38.03 -7.74
C TRP A 150 -2.63 -36.97 -8.64
N LYS A 151 -2.96 -35.81 -8.04
CA LYS A 151 -3.42 -34.63 -8.77
C LYS A 151 -2.31 -34.10 -9.67
N THR A 152 -2.65 -33.34 -10.71
CA THR A 152 -1.68 -32.65 -11.58
C THR A 152 -1.65 -31.15 -11.30
N MET A 153 -0.50 -30.53 -11.58
CA MET A 153 -0.26 -29.09 -11.49
C MET A 153 0.61 -28.64 -12.67
N SER A 154 0.25 -27.51 -13.28
CA SER A 154 1.11 -26.83 -14.25
C SER A 154 2.17 -26.02 -13.50
N VAL A 155 3.44 -26.35 -13.71
CA VAL A 155 4.61 -25.69 -13.10
C VAL A 155 5.70 -25.45 -14.15
N PRO A 156 6.56 -24.43 -14.01
CA PRO A 156 6.57 -23.42 -12.93
C PRO A 156 5.42 -22.42 -13.01
N THR A 157 5.17 -21.72 -11.91
CA THR A 157 4.29 -20.55 -11.83
C THR A 157 5.11 -19.31 -11.47
N PRO A 158 4.77 -18.10 -11.96
CA PRO A 158 5.53 -16.89 -11.62
C PRO A 158 5.51 -16.54 -10.13
N GLU A 159 4.43 -16.90 -9.42
CA GLU A 159 4.12 -16.47 -8.04
C GLU A 159 3.97 -17.64 -7.05
N GLY A 160 4.61 -18.78 -7.32
CA GLY A 160 4.54 -19.97 -6.47
C GLY A 160 3.27 -20.81 -6.64
N TRP A 161 3.19 -21.95 -5.92
CA TRP A 161 2.09 -22.92 -6.06
C TRP A 161 0.73 -22.42 -5.54
N GLU A 162 0.72 -21.28 -4.86
CA GLU A 162 -0.47 -20.59 -4.37
C GLU A 162 -1.39 -20.22 -5.54
N ARG A 163 -0.84 -19.62 -6.60
CA ARG A 163 -1.57 -19.33 -7.85
C ARG A 163 -1.85 -20.58 -8.71
N ALA A 164 -1.49 -21.77 -8.22
CA ALA A 164 -1.88 -23.08 -8.78
C ALA A 164 -2.79 -23.90 -7.84
N GLY A 165 -3.34 -23.29 -6.79
CA GLY A 165 -4.34 -23.90 -5.90
C GLY A 165 -3.78 -24.61 -4.66
N LEU A 166 -2.54 -24.32 -4.27
CA LEU A 166 -1.97 -24.67 -2.96
C LEU A 166 -1.71 -23.40 -2.13
N GLU A 167 -2.76 -22.59 -1.97
CA GLU A 167 -2.67 -21.34 -1.19
C GLU A 167 -2.43 -21.62 0.30
N GLY A 168 -1.53 -20.85 0.92
CA GLY A 168 -1.16 -20.99 2.33
C GLY A 168 -0.38 -22.27 2.69
N LEU A 169 0.10 -23.03 1.70
CA LEU A 169 0.77 -24.30 1.94
C LEU A 169 2.26 -24.12 2.23
N ASP A 170 2.60 -24.14 3.52
CA ASP A 170 3.92 -24.51 4.02
C ASP A 170 3.98 -26.03 4.26
N GLY A 171 5.10 -26.69 3.93
CA GLY A 171 5.30 -28.11 4.17
C GLY A 171 6.08 -28.85 3.09
N ALA A 172 5.89 -30.17 3.03
CA ALA A 172 6.56 -31.08 2.10
C ALA A 172 5.58 -31.55 1.00
N VAL A 173 5.88 -31.20 -0.26
CA VAL A 173 5.10 -31.62 -1.43
C VAL A 173 6.01 -32.40 -2.37
N TRP A 174 5.63 -33.65 -2.66
CA TRP A 174 6.27 -34.41 -3.71
C TRP A 174 5.67 -34.08 -5.07
N PHE A 175 6.53 -34.01 -6.07
CA PHE A 175 6.18 -33.92 -7.47
C PHE A 175 6.80 -35.07 -8.26
N ARG A 176 6.11 -35.52 -9.32
CA ARG A 176 6.57 -36.55 -10.24
C ARG A 176 6.32 -36.16 -11.69
N THR A 177 7.35 -36.32 -12.51
CA THR A 177 7.30 -36.09 -13.97
C THR A 177 8.24 -37.07 -14.67
N SER A 178 8.38 -37.00 -15.99
CA SER A 178 9.31 -37.85 -16.74
C SER A 178 9.80 -37.16 -18.00
N PHE A 179 10.89 -37.67 -18.55
CA PHE A 179 11.36 -37.35 -19.90
C PHE A 179 11.83 -38.64 -20.57
N ASP A 180 11.88 -38.62 -21.88
CA ASP A 180 12.36 -39.74 -22.69
C ASP A 180 13.74 -39.36 -23.22
N LEU A 181 14.77 -40.14 -22.91
CA LEU A 181 16.15 -39.85 -23.28
C LEU A 181 16.33 -40.02 -24.81
N PRO A 182 16.73 -38.98 -25.55
CA PRO A 182 17.05 -39.10 -26.97
C PRO A 182 18.22 -40.07 -27.20
N ASP A 183 18.13 -40.92 -28.22
CA ASP A 183 19.17 -41.92 -28.50
C ASP A 183 20.55 -41.31 -28.78
N ALA A 184 20.59 -40.09 -29.32
CA ALA A 184 21.82 -39.32 -29.54
C ALA A 184 22.53 -38.87 -28.23
N TRP A 185 21.90 -39.07 -27.07
CA TRP A 185 22.44 -38.75 -25.74
C TRP A 185 22.84 -40.00 -24.94
N ALA A 186 22.68 -41.19 -25.50
CA ALA A 186 23.12 -42.43 -24.85
C ALA A 186 24.63 -42.39 -24.54
N GLY A 187 24.99 -42.72 -23.30
CA GLY A 187 26.38 -42.68 -22.83
C GLY A 187 26.94 -41.29 -22.51
N LYS A 188 26.10 -40.23 -22.51
CA LYS A 188 26.48 -38.87 -22.09
C LYS A 188 25.85 -38.50 -20.76
N ASP A 189 26.57 -37.72 -19.97
CA ASP A 189 26.04 -37.05 -18.79
C ASP A 189 25.08 -35.93 -19.24
N VAL A 190 24.05 -35.65 -18.44
CA VAL A 190 23.03 -34.63 -18.75
C VAL A 190 22.84 -33.67 -17.59
N ILE A 191 22.60 -32.40 -17.91
CA ILE A 191 22.19 -31.38 -16.96
C ILE A 191 20.67 -31.42 -16.83
N LEU A 192 20.17 -31.52 -15.60
CA LEU A 192 18.80 -31.21 -15.23
C LEU A 192 18.75 -29.79 -14.66
N ASP A 193 18.07 -28.87 -15.34
CA ASP A 193 17.84 -27.50 -14.87
C ASP A 193 16.37 -27.31 -14.49
N LEU A 194 16.11 -27.09 -13.20
CA LEU A 194 14.79 -26.91 -12.59
C LEU A 194 14.49 -25.44 -12.25
N GLY A 195 15.18 -24.48 -12.88
CA GLY A 195 14.97 -23.05 -12.63
C GLY A 195 15.15 -22.72 -11.15
N ARG A 196 14.16 -22.07 -10.52
CA ARG A 196 14.15 -21.82 -9.06
C ARG A 196 13.09 -22.67 -8.37
N ILE A 197 13.50 -23.27 -7.25
CA ILE A 197 12.62 -23.87 -6.25
C ILE A 197 12.80 -23.01 -4.99
N ARG A 198 11.73 -22.76 -4.24
CA ARG A 198 11.74 -21.80 -3.12
C ARG A 198 12.76 -22.16 -2.03
N ASP A 199 12.37 -22.90 -0.99
CA ASP A 199 13.27 -23.10 0.13
C ASP A 199 14.23 -24.26 -0.12
N GLN A 200 13.76 -25.50 -0.18
CA GLN A 200 14.63 -26.67 -0.35
C GLN A 200 14.01 -27.71 -1.30
N ASP A 201 14.87 -28.43 -2.03
CA ASP A 201 14.46 -29.59 -2.82
C ASP A 201 15.30 -30.84 -2.52
N PHE A 202 14.72 -32.00 -2.78
CA PHE A 202 15.43 -33.27 -2.92
C PHE A 202 14.99 -33.90 -4.25
N THR A 203 15.89 -33.88 -5.23
CA THR A 203 15.62 -34.25 -6.61
C THR A 203 16.20 -35.64 -6.93
N TYR A 204 15.34 -36.51 -7.44
CA TYR A 204 15.61 -37.91 -7.71
C TYR A 204 15.37 -38.28 -9.18
N LEU A 205 16.18 -39.21 -9.67
CA LEU A 205 16.02 -39.87 -10.96
C LEU A 205 15.91 -41.39 -10.75
N ASN A 206 14.89 -42.03 -11.32
CA ASN A 206 14.74 -43.49 -11.40
C ASN A 206 14.73 -44.26 -10.05
N GLY A 207 14.68 -43.56 -8.91
CA GLY A 207 14.80 -44.09 -7.55
C GLY A 207 15.97 -43.49 -6.74
N GLU A 208 16.99 -42.97 -7.40
CA GLU A 208 18.22 -42.45 -6.78
C GLU A 208 18.18 -40.94 -6.60
N LEU A 209 18.76 -40.44 -5.51
CA LEU A 209 19.01 -39.01 -5.35
C LEU A 209 20.08 -38.56 -6.36
N VAL A 210 19.84 -37.44 -7.04
CA VAL A 210 20.77 -36.81 -7.98
C VAL A 210 21.10 -35.35 -7.63
N GLY A 211 20.29 -34.70 -6.78
CA GLY A 211 20.53 -33.33 -6.33
C GLY A 211 19.68 -32.94 -5.13
N SER A 212 20.15 -31.92 -4.40
CA SER A 212 19.42 -31.24 -3.33
C SER A 212 20.14 -29.94 -3.00
N ASP A 213 19.40 -28.84 -2.88
CA ASP A 213 19.96 -27.57 -2.41
C ASP A 213 18.90 -26.73 -1.67
N GLU A 214 19.37 -25.79 -0.83
CA GLU A 214 18.55 -24.90 0.00
C GLU A 214 18.86 -23.41 -0.27
N GLY A 215 17.83 -22.60 -0.45
CA GLY A 215 17.90 -21.13 -0.58
C GLY A 215 17.13 -20.56 -1.79
N ILE A 216 16.29 -19.55 -1.52
CA ILE A 216 15.35 -18.92 -2.47
C ILE A 216 15.99 -18.24 -3.69
N ALA A 217 17.29 -17.93 -3.63
CA ALA A 217 18.01 -17.26 -4.71
C ALA A 217 18.70 -18.23 -5.69
N LYS A 218 18.86 -19.51 -5.30
CA LYS A 218 19.68 -20.49 -6.04
C LYS A 218 18.90 -21.17 -7.16
N ASN A 219 19.46 -21.16 -8.36
CA ASN A 219 18.94 -21.97 -9.45
C ASN A 219 19.32 -23.44 -9.23
N ARG A 220 18.35 -24.36 -9.35
CA ARG A 220 18.54 -25.80 -9.10
C ARG A 220 19.00 -26.49 -10.37
N ARG A 221 20.30 -26.74 -10.47
CA ARG A 221 20.95 -27.38 -11.62
C ARG A 221 21.82 -28.54 -11.17
N TYR A 222 21.58 -29.73 -11.72
CA TYR A 222 22.24 -30.97 -11.31
C TYR A 222 22.79 -31.73 -12.52
N THR A 223 24.08 -32.06 -12.52
CA THR A 223 24.67 -33.02 -13.48
C THR A 223 24.25 -34.43 -13.08
N ILE A 224 23.69 -35.17 -14.03
CA ILE A 224 23.24 -36.56 -13.91
C ILE A 224 24.20 -37.43 -14.72
N PRO A 225 24.98 -38.31 -14.07
CA PRO A 225 25.87 -39.23 -14.76
C PRO A 225 25.15 -40.19 -15.71
N ALA A 226 25.76 -40.48 -16.87
CA ALA A 226 25.22 -41.36 -17.90
C ALA A 226 24.78 -42.73 -17.34
N ALA A 227 25.51 -43.25 -16.35
CA ALA A 227 25.23 -44.51 -15.68
C ALA A 227 23.90 -44.56 -14.90
N LYS A 228 23.30 -43.40 -14.54
CA LYS A 228 21.99 -43.32 -13.87
C LYS A 228 20.81 -43.20 -14.84
N LEU A 229 21.09 -42.90 -16.12
CA LEU A 229 20.09 -42.77 -17.17
C LEU A 229 19.66 -44.14 -17.71
N ARG A 230 18.40 -44.23 -18.12
CA ARG A 230 17.83 -45.38 -18.86
C ARG A 230 17.58 -44.97 -20.30
N LYS A 231 17.72 -45.88 -21.26
CA LYS A 231 17.27 -45.64 -22.65
C LYS A 231 15.74 -45.48 -22.66
N GLY A 232 15.23 -44.47 -23.35
CA GLY A 232 13.81 -44.13 -23.32
C GLY A 232 13.40 -43.46 -22.00
N LYS A 233 12.26 -43.88 -21.42
CA LYS A 233 11.63 -43.16 -20.31
C LYS A 233 12.48 -43.18 -19.02
N ASN A 234 12.77 -41.98 -18.53
CA ASN A 234 13.35 -41.72 -17.21
C ASN A 234 12.30 -41.06 -16.30
N GLN A 235 12.20 -41.54 -15.06
CA GLN A 235 11.25 -41.01 -14.07
C GLN A 235 11.95 -40.00 -13.16
N LEU A 236 11.41 -38.80 -13.05
CA LEU A 236 11.83 -37.79 -12.08
C LEU A 236 10.85 -37.76 -10.90
N ALA A 237 11.39 -37.54 -9.70
CA ALA A 237 10.62 -37.21 -8.51
C ALA A 237 11.36 -36.13 -7.71
N ILE A 238 10.62 -35.13 -7.23
CA ILE A 238 11.18 -33.96 -6.55
C ILE A 238 10.36 -33.74 -5.27
N GLN A 239 10.98 -33.87 -4.10
CA GLN A 239 10.37 -33.41 -2.86
C GLN A 239 10.73 -31.94 -2.69
N VAL A 240 9.74 -31.05 -2.79
CA VAL A 240 9.91 -29.63 -2.48
C VAL A 240 9.47 -29.39 -1.04
N ILE A 241 10.30 -28.67 -0.28
CA ILE A 241 9.97 -28.16 1.05
C ILE A 241 9.74 -26.64 0.95
N ASN A 242 8.70 -26.16 1.60
CA ASN A 242 8.47 -24.75 1.88
C ASN A 242 8.35 -24.53 3.40
N TRP A 243 9.00 -23.50 3.92
CA TRP A 243 8.97 -23.15 5.34
C TRP A 243 8.19 -21.85 5.62
N PHE A 244 8.05 -20.97 4.62
CA PHE A 244 7.24 -19.74 4.66
C PHE A 244 7.13 -19.08 3.26
N ASP A 245 6.18 -18.15 3.08
CA ASP A 245 5.98 -17.38 1.83
C ASP A 245 5.70 -18.32 0.61
N LYS A 246 5.67 -17.79 -0.60
CA LYS A 246 5.26 -18.49 -1.83
C LYS A 246 6.12 -19.71 -2.16
N GLY A 247 5.53 -20.90 -2.15
CA GLY A 247 6.23 -22.17 -2.31
C GLY A 247 6.33 -22.72 -3.73
N GLY A 248 7.01 -23.87 -3.85
CA GLY A 248 7.08 -24.62 -5.11
C GLY A 248 8.12 -24.13 -6.11
N PHE A 249 7.75 -24.24 -7.39
CA PHE A 249 8.60 -24.00 -8.56
C PHE A 249 8.33 -22.61 -9.15
N ILE A 250 9.26 -21.69 -8.98
CA ILE A 250 9.08 -20.28 -9.32
C ILE A 250 9.64 -19.99 -10.71
N GLY A 251 8.77 -19.47 -11.58
CA GLY A 251 9.09 -19.10 -12.96
C GLY A 251 10.02 -17.90 -13.00
N VAL A 252 11.21 -18.09 -13.56
CA VAL A 252 12.19 -17.00 -13.74
C VAL A 252 11.96 -16.34 -15.09
N LYS A 253 11.95 -14.99 -15.15
CA LYS A 253 11.95 -14.26 -16.42
C LYS A 253 13.34 -14.33 -17.09
N THR A 254 13.66 -15.48 -17.71
CA THR A 254 14.91 -15.70 -18.46
C THR A 254 14.65 -15.88 -19.95
N ALA A 255 15.57 -15.38 -20.79
CA ALA A 255 15.57 -15.66 -22.22
C ALA A 255 16.04 -17.10 -22.56
N GLN A 256 16.66 -17.79 -21.60
CA GLN A 256 17.02 -19.20 -21.70
C GLN A 256 15.90 -20.08 -21.12
N PRO A 257 15.60 -21.24 -21.75
CA PRO A 257 14.73 -22.26 -21.17
C PRO A 257 15.20 -22.74 -19.79
N THR A 258 14.24 -22.94 -18.89
CA THR A 258 14.38 -23.66 -17.62
C THR A 258 13.35 -24.79 -17.58
N PHE A 259 13.43 -25.69 -16.59
CA PHE A 259 12.62 -26.92 -16.54
C PHE A 259 12.89 -27.83 -17.74
N VAL A 260 14.17 -28.16 -17.91
CA VAL A 260 14.71 -28.79 -19.12
C VAL A 260 15.87 -29.74 -18.79
N VAL A 261 16.01 -30.80 -19.58
CA VAL A 261 17.15 -31.73 -19.53
C VAL A 261 17.92 -31.64 -20.84
N TYR A 262 19.24 -31.49 -20.78
CA TYR A 262 20.12 -31.36 -21.96
C TYR A 262 21.51 -31.99 -21.70
N PRO A 263 22.28 -32.39 -22.72
CA PRO A 263 23.61 -32.97 -22.52
C PRO A 263 24.59 -32.00 -21.84
N GLU A 264 25.50 -32.52 -21.03
CA GLU A 264 26.60 -31.71 -20.50
C GLU A 264 27.46 -31.16 -21.66
N GLY A 265 27.73 -29.85 -21.63
CA GLY A 265 28.37 -29.11 -22.73
C GLY A 265 27.44 -28.57 -23.83
N SER A 266 26.15 -28.93 -23.85
CA SER A 266 25.14 -28.35 -24.76
C SER A 266 24.39 -27.15 -24.13
N GLN A 267 23.49 -26.49 -24.89
CA GLN A 267 22.68 -25.38 -24.38
C GLN A 267 21.28 -25.84 -23.93
N PRO A 268 20.62 -25.12 -23.01
CA PRO A 268 19.23 -25.41 -22.62
C PRO A 268 18.23 -25.38 -23.78
N ALA A 269 18.52 -24.61 -24.83
CA ALA A 269 17.71 -24.54 -26.05
C ALA A 269 17.70 -25.85 -26.87
N ASP A 270 18.72 -26.70 -26.73
CA ASP A 270 18.83 -28.00 -27.39
C ASP A 270 18.14 -29.14 -26.59
N GLY A 271 17.52 -28.80 -25.46
CA GLY A 271 17.07 -29.75 -24.44
C GLY A 271 15.63 -30.25 -24.59
N VAL A 272 15.32 -31.33 -23.85
CA VAL A 272 13.96 -31.86 -23.68
C VAL A 272 13.29 -31.11 -22.54
N ALA A 273 12.33 -30.27 -22.87
CA ALA A 273 11.52 -29.54 -21.90
C ALA A 273 10.65 -30.50 -21.06
N LEU A 274 10.52 -30.21 -19.77
CA LEU A 274 9.67 -30.94 -18.82
C LEU A 274 8.22 -30.42 -18.82
N SER A 275 7.77 -29.76 -19.89
CA SER A 275 6.54 -28.95 -20.02
C SER A 275 5.20 -29.69 -19.93
N ARG A 276 5.19 -30.92 -19.43
CA ARG A 276 3.97 -31.67 -19.05
C ARG A 276 3.56 -31.30 -17.61
N PRO A 277 2.27 -31.20 -17.26
CA PRO A 277 1.86 -30.98 -15.87
C PRO A 277 2.45 -32.04 -14.93
N PHE A 278 3.09 -31.59 -13.84
CA PHE A 278 3.67 -32.49 -12.85
C PHE A 278 2.54 -33.12 -12.02
N LYS A 279 2.64 -34.41 -11.73
CA LYS A 279 1.82 -35.02 -10.68
C LYS A 279 2.32 -34.57 -9.32
N TYR A 280 1.44 -34.35 -8.33
CA TYR A 280 1.83 -33.96 -6.99
C TYR A 280 1.05 -34.66 -5.87
N TRP A 281 1.69 -34.73 -4.70
CA TRP A 281 1.12 -35.17 -3.43
C TRP A 281 1.69 -34.35 -2.28
N VAL A 282 0.80 -33.76 -1.48
CA VAL A 282 1.15 -33.10 -0.22
C VAL A 282 1.39 -34.20 0.83
N GLN A 283 2.62 -34.32 1.31
CA GLN A 283 3.02 -35.33 2.29
C GLN A 283 2.73 -34.86 3.73
N ASP A 284 3.07 -33.61 4.01
CA ASP A 284 2.95 -32.96 5.31
C ASP A 284 2.76 -31.46 5.06
N ASP A 285 1.79 -30.84 5.71
CA ASP A 285 1.42 -29.43 5.53
C ASP A 285 1.42 -28.67 6.88
N ALA A 286 2.25 -29.14 7.82
CA ALA A 286 2.41 -28.58 9.16
C ALA A 286 3.89 -28.52 9.62
N PRO A 287 4.78 -27.86 8.86
CA PRO A 287 6.15 -27.63 9.30
C PRO A 287 6.20 -26.69 10.52
N PRO A 288 7.31 -26.70 11.28
CA PRO A 288 7.56 -25.71 12.32
C PRO A 288 7.50 -24.29 11.76
N ALA A 289 6.75 -23.40 12.44
CA ALA A 289 6.60 -22.00 12.03
C ALA A 289 7.97 -21.31 11.91
N SER A 290 8.27 -20.80 10.72
CA SER A 290 9.52 -20.06 10.46
C SER A 290 9.63 -18.79 11.29
N PRO A 291 10.83 -18.43 11.82
CA PRO A 291 11.02 -17.21 12.57
C PRO A 291 10.73 -15.96 11.74
N ARG A 292 9.76 -15.15 12.19
CA ARG A 292 9.38 -13.88 11.56
C ARG A 292 9.84 -12.72 12.45
N TYR A 293 10.33 -11.63 11.84
CA TYR A 293 10.57 -10.40 12.60
C TYR A 293 9.27 -9.68 12.97
N GLN A 294 8.26 -9.72 12.11
CA GLN A 294 7.00 -8.99 12.23
C GLN A 294 5.84 -9.82 11.66
N ALA A 295 4.62 -9.39 11.98
CA ALA A 295 3.40 -9.95 11.42
C ALA A 295 3.09 -9.45 10.00
N ASP A 296 2.31 -10.26 9.30
CA ASP A 296 1.78 -10.01 7.96
C ASP A 296 0.24 -9.83 8.06
N TYR A 297 -0.33 -8.86 7.34
CA TYR A 297 -1.78 -8.65 7.26
C TYR A 297 -2.46 -9.76 6.44
N GLN A 298 -3.75 -10.08 6.69
CA GLN A 298 -4.40 -11.26 6.10
C GLN A 298 -5.75 -10.95 5.42
N PRO A 299 -6.11 -11.67 4.33
CA PRO A 299 -7.49 -11.77 3.85
C PRO A 299 -8.38 -12.34 4.95
N PHE A 300 -9.63 -11.87 5.03
CA PHE A 300 -10.63 -12.53 5.88
C PHE A 300 -11.28 -13.68 5.12
N GLY A 301 -11.75 -13.41 3.90
CA GLY A 301 -12.36 -14.42 3.03
C GLY A 301 -13.11 -13.79 1.87
N ASP A 302 -14.11 -14.52 1.36
CA ASP A 302 -14.88 -14.15 0.18
C ASP A 302 -16.37 -14.33 0.40
N LEU A 303 -17.16 -13.45 -0.22
CA LEU A 303 -18.58 -13.64 -0.48
C LEU A 303 -18.77 -13.93 -1.98
N TRP A 304 -19.30 -15.10 -2.30
CA TRP A 304 -19.66 -15.49 -3.67
C TRP A 304 -21.17 -15.48 -3.86
N LEU A 305 -21.64 -15.01 -5.02
CA LEU A 305 -23.04 -14.98 -5.41
C LEU A 305 -23.22 -15.69 -6.77
N HIS A 306 -23.81 -16.87 -6.78
CA HIS A 306 -24.00 -17.68 -7.98
C HIS A 306 -25.44 -17.54 -8.52
N PHE A 307 -25.58 -17.03 -9.73
CA PHE A 307 -26.86 -16.75 -10.41
C PHE A 307 -27.14 -17.80 -11.49
N LYS A 308 -28.40 -18.25 -11.61
CA LYS A 308 -28.78 -19.31 -12.56
C LYS A 308 -29.29 -18.74 -13.88
N GLY A 309 -28.41 -18.59 -14.87
CA GLY A 309 -28.77 -18.27 -16.25
C GLY A 309 -27.56 -18.16 -17.17
N SER A 310 -27.65 -18.75 -18.37
CA SER A 310 -26.56 -18.91 -19.34
C SER A 310 -26.71 -18.01 -20.58
N GLU A 311 -27.25 -16.80 -20.42
CA GLU A 311 -27.45 -15.85 -21.51
C GLU A 311 -26.52 -14.65 -21.37
N LYS A 312 -25.88 -14.28 -22.48
CA LYS A 312 -24.89 -13.20 -22.51
C LYS A 312 -25.54 -11.86 -22.09
N PRO A 313 -24.99 -11.16 -21.08
CA PRO A 313 -25.52 -9.87 -20.63
C PRO A 313 -25.37 -8.81 -21.73
N VAL A 314 -26.35 -7.92 -21.82
CA VAL A 314 -26.29 -6.69 -22.63
C VAL A 314 -26.35 -5.47 -21.73
N ASN A 315 -25.84 -4.33 -22.22
CA ASN A 315 -25.77 -3.06 -21.48
C ASN A 315 -25.10 -3.19 -20.10
N TYR A 316 -24.08 -4.05 -19.99
CA TYR A 316 -23.33 -4.23 -18.75
C TYR A 316 -22.55 -2.94 -18.41
N ARG A 317 -22.64 -2.53 -17.15
CA ARG A 317 -21.84 -1.47 -16.55
C ARG A 317 -21.54 -1.82 -15.09
N ARG A 318 -20.29 -1.66 -14.66
CA ARG A 318 -19.92 -1.57 -13.24
C ARG A 318 -19.25 -0.23 -12.96
N GLU A 319 -19.48 0.31 -11.78
CA GLU A 319 -19.01 1.64 -11.39
C GLU A 319 -18.79 1.79 -9.88
N LEU A 320 -17.99 2.78 -9.50
CA LEU A 320 -17.77 3.27 -8.14
C LEU A 320 -17.93 4.79 -8.14
N ASP A 321 -18.97 5.30 -7.49
CA ASP A 321 -19.24 6.73 -7.37
C ASP A 321 -18.59 7.30 -6.11
N LEU A 322 -17.53 8.10 -6.30
CA LEU A 322 -16.76 8.69 -5.20
C LEU A 322 -17.56 9.76 -4.44
N LYS A 323 -18.67 10.28 -4.98
CA LYS A 323 -19.54 11.24 -4.27
C LYS A 323 -20.44 10.58 -3.23
N THR A 324 -20.65 9.26 -3.31
CA THR A 324 -21.57 8.53 -2.44
C THR A 324 -20.95 7.31 -1.75
N ALA A 325 -19.71 6.95 -2.11
CA ALA A 325 -19.03 5.73 -1.68
C ALA A 325 -19.88 4.47 -1.95
N LEU A 326 -20.47 4.41 -3.14
CA LEU A 326 -21.29 3.30 -3.60
C LEU A 326 -20.64 2.64 -4.82
N SER A 327 -20.45 1.33 -4.77
CA SER A 327 -20.26 0.54 -5.98
C SER A 327 -21.62 0.11 -6.54
N ARG A 328 -21.73 -0.01 -7.86
CA ARG A 328 -22.92 -0.50 -8.55
C ARG A 328 -22.54 -1.39 -9.74
N VAL A 329 -23.34 -2.43 -9.97
CA VAL A 329 -23.34 -3.25 -11.19
C VAL A 329 -24.75 -3.24 -11.78
N SER A 330 -24.86 -3.07 -13.09
CA SER A 330 -26.13 -3.11 -13.83
C SER A 330 -25.94 -3.84 -15.16
N TYR A 331 -26.89 -4.70 -15.53
CA TYR A 331 -26.94 -5.37 -16.84
C TYR A 331 -28.36 -5.85 -17.16
N SER A 332 -28.64 -6.17 -18.41
CA SER A 332 -29.91 -6.78 -18.82
C SER A 332 -29.70 -8.18 -19.43
N ALA A 333 -30.60 -9.11 -19.09
CA ALA A 333 -30.68 -10.46 -19.65
C ALA A 333 -32.15 -10.93 -19.65
N LYS A 334 -32.59 -11.69 -20.66
CA LYS A 334 -33.99 -12.17 -20.81
C LYS A 334 -35.07 -11.08 -20.67
N GLY A 335 -34.77 -9.84 -21.08
CA GLY A 335 -35.69 -8.69 -20.93
C GLY A 335 -35.88 -8.19 -19.49
N VAL A 336 -35.05 -8.65 -18.55
CA VAL A 336 -34.98 -8.18 -17.16
C VAL A 336 -33.68 -7.39 -17.00
N THR A 337 -33.77 -6.20 -16.41
CA THR A 337 -32.57 -5.47 -15.94
C THR A 337 -32.32 -5.83 -14.48
N PHE A 338 -31.10 -6.21 -14.16
CA PHE A 338 -30.62 -6.53 -12.82
C PHE A 338 -29.67 -5.44 -12.36
N THR A 339 -29.86 -4.97 -11.12
CA THR A 339 -28.98 -3.97 -10.50
C THR A 339 -28.57 -4.46 -9.12
N ARG A 340 -27.26 -4.36 -8.85
CA ARG A 340 -26.64 -4.63 -7.55
C ARG A 340 -25.94 -3.38 -7.06
N GLU A 341 -26.22 -2.94 -5.83
CA GLU A 341 -25.53 -1.81 -5.17
C GLU A 341 -24.82 -2.31 -3.92
N TYR A 342 -23.59 -1.84 -3.70
CA TYR A 342 -22.70 -2.31 -2.63
C TYR A 342 -22.16 -1.10 -1.85
N LEU A 343 -22.14 -1.21 -0.53
CA LEU A 343 -21.58 -0.19 0.37
C LEU A 343 -20.92 -0.82 1.59
N ALA A 344 -20.00 -0.09 2.22
CA ALA A 344 -19.44 -0.41 3.53
C ALA A 344 -19.80 0.73 4.48
N SER A 345 -20.84 0.54 5.30
CA SER A 345 -21.35 1.59 6.20
C SER A 345 -20.45 1.72 7.42
N ALA A 346 -19.90 2.92 7.65
CA ALA A 346 -19.21 3.24 8.92
C ALA A 346 -20.20 3.41 10.09
N PRO A 347 -21.37 4.08 9.94
CA PRO A 347 -22.38 4.17 10.99
C PRO A 347 -22.99 2.82 11.44
N ASP A 348 -23.12 1.86 10.52
CA ASP A 348 -23.75 0.56 10.79
C ASP A 348 -22.74 -0.60 10.92
N GLN A 349 -21.45 -0.34 10.66
CA GLN A 349 -20.35 -1.30 10.80
C GLN A 349 -20.55 -2.62 10.02
N VAL A 350 -21.05 -2.50 8.78
CA VAL A 350 -21.50 -3.61 7.92
C VAL A 350 -21.18 -3.34 6.45
N ILE A 351 -20.81 -4.37 5.70
CA ILE A 351 -20.84 -4.37 4.24
C ILE A 351 -22.24 -4.82 3.81
N ALA A 352 -22.97 -3.98 3.07
CA ALA A 352 -24.33 -4.24 2.63
C ALA A 352 -24.40 -4.32 1.09
N VAL A 353 -25.09 -5.34 0.58
CA VAL A 353 -25.31 -5.54 -0.86
C VAL A 353 -26.80 -5.67 -1.13
N GLN A 354 -27.33 -4.78 -1.98
CA GLN A 354 -28.73 -4.81 -2.41
C GLN A 354 -28.83 -5.31 -3.85
N LEU A 355 -29.67 -6.32 -4.08
CA LEU A 355 -30.00 -6.84 -5.39
C LEU A 355 -31.45 -6.49 -5.73
N THR A 356 -31.68 -6.05 -6.97
CA THR A 356 -33.00 -5.65 -7.50
C THR A 356 -33.13 -6.08 -8.96
N ALA A 357 -34.36 -6.32 -9.41
CA ALA A 357 -34.67 -6.65 -10.79
C ALA A 357 -35.85 -5.82 -11.30
N SER A 358 -35.88 -5.51 -12.60
CA SER A 358 -36.94 -4.72 -13.24
C SER A 358 -38.28 -5.46 -13.37
N GLN A 359 -38.38 -6.69 -12.89
CA GLN A 359 -39.60 -7.50 -12.84
C GLN A 359 -39.67 -8.25 -11.49
N PRO A 360 -40.86 -8.33 -10.85
CA PRO A 360 -41.07 -9.13 -9.64
C PRO A 360 -40.65 -10.59 -9.77
N GLY A 361 -40.24 -11.20 -8.65
CA GLY A 361 -39.87 -12.61 -8.54
C GLY A 361 -38.65 -13.07 -9.36
N LYS A 362 -37.81 -12.15 -9.88
CA LYS A 362 -36.64 -12.49 -10.70
C LYS A 362 -35.32 -12.62 -9.94
N ILE A 363 -35.24 -12.21 -8.68
CA ILE A 363 -34.02 -12.39 -7.88
C ILE A 363 -33.96 -13.83 -7.37
N SER A 364 -32.96 -14.58 -7.82
CA SER A 364 -32.67 -15.95 -7.37
C SER A 364 -31.18 -16.25 -7.54
N PHE A 365 -30.53 -16.66 -6.46
CA PHE A 365 -29.09 -16.90 -6.39
C PHE A 365 -28.73 -17.79 -5.20
N GLU A 366 -27.52 -18.34 -5.22
CA GLU A 366 -26.92 -19.04 -4.09
C GLU A 366 -25.77 -18.19 -3.55
N ALA A 367 -25.73 -17.97 -2.23
CA ALA A 367 -24.67 -17.22 -1.57
C ALA A 367 -23.84 -18.11 -0.65
N THR A 368 -22.52 -18.01 -0.77
CA THR A 368 -21.52 -18.81 -0.06
C THR A 368 -20.42 -17.93 0.50
N LEU A 369 -19.81 -18.40 1.59
CA LEU A 369 -18.60 -17.82 2.17
C LEU A 369 -17.42 -18.77 1.98
N THR A 370 -16.24 -18.25 1.64
CA THR A 370 -14.97 -19.00 1.65
C THR A 370 -13.89 -18.19 2.36
N SER A 371 -12.74 -18.83 2.61
CA SER A 371 -11.54 -18.17 3.12
C SER A 371 -10.32 -19.02 2.74
N PRO A 372 -9.15 -18.40 2.45
CA PRO A 372 -7.91 -19.15 2.24
C PRO A 372 -7.32 -19.71 3.54
N HIS A 373 -7.78 -19.27 4.73
CA HIS A 373 -7.27 -19.76 6.01
C HIS A 373 -7.53 -21.26 6.21
N LYS A 374 -6.46 -22.03 6.42
CA LYS A 374 -6.52 -23.48 6.66
C LYS A 374 -7.41 -23.81 7.86
N GLY A 375 -8.44 -24.62 7.64
CA GLY A 375 -9.41 -24.99 8.68
C GLY A 375 -10.52 -23.97 8.93
N ALA A 376 -10.65 -22.92 8.09
CA ALA A 376 -11.81 -22.05 8.12
C ALA A 376 -13.12 -22.83 7.91
N ALA A 377 -14.16 -22.46 8.66
CA ALA A 377 -15.38 -23.25 8.76
C ALA A 377 -16.63 -22.37 8.59
N VAL A 378 -17.52 -22.77 7.69
CA VAL A 378 -18.85 -22.17 7.52
C VAL A 378 -19.88 -22.99 8.30
N ARG A 379 -20.78 -22.31 9.04
CA ARG A 379 -21.90 -22.93 9.78
C ARG A 379 -23.18 -22.12 9.65
N THR A 380 -24.32 -22.79 9.82
CA THR A 380 -25.63 -22.14 9.98
C THR A 380 -25.75 -21.51 11.37
N ILE A 381 -26.32 -20.30 11.45
CA ILE A 381 -26.70 -19.63 12.70
C ILE A 381 -28.22 -19.68 12.88
N ASP A 382 -28.96 -19.29 11.85
CA ASP A 382 -30.43 -19.37 11.78
C ASP A 382 -30.86 -19.60 10.32
N ASN A 383 -32.17 -19.56 10.03
CA ASN A 383 -32.71 -19.79 8.70
C ASN A 383 -32.41 -18.67 7.67
N GLN A 384 -31.71 -17.60 8.05
CA GLN A 384 -31.35 -16.46 7.21
C GLN A 384 -29.86 -16.10 7.29
N THR A 385 -29.08 -16.78 8.16
CA THR A 385 -27.74 -16.34 8.56
C THR A 385 -26.74 -17.48 8.55
N LEU A 386 -25.63 -17.28 7.83
CA LEU A 386 -24.41 -18.09 7.91
C LEU A 386 -23.35 -17.37 8.75
N ALA A 387 -22.45 -18.13 9.35
CA ALA A 387 -21.20 -17.65 9.92
C ALA A 387 -20.01 -18.35 9.28
N LEU A 388 -18.93 -17.60 9.02
CA LEU A 388 -17.61 -18.11 8.66
C LEU A 388 -16.65 -17.77 9.82
N SER A 389 -16.05 -18.81 10.41
CA SER A 389 -14.98 -18.66 11.40
C SER A 389 -13.62 -18.93 10.75
N VAL A 390 -12.61 -18.13 11.10
CA VAL A 390 -11.22 -18.26 10.61
C VAL A 390 -10.25 -18.29 11.79
N GLN A 391 -9.13 -18.99 11.63
CA GLN A 391 -8.01 -19.04 12.59
C GLN A 391 -6.73 -18.79 11.79
N VAL A 392 -5.97 -17.76 12.17
CA VAL A 392 -4.72 -17.46 11.47
C VAL A 392 -3.68 -18.53 11.81
N GLN A 393 -3.06 -19.10 10.78
CA GLN A 393 -2.04 -20.14 10.94
C GLN A 393 -0.83 -19.59 11.71
N ASN A 394 -0.41 -20.30 12.76
CA ASN A 394 0.70 -19.91 13.65
C ASN A 394 0.55 -18.50 14.29
N GLY A 395 -0.67 -17.97 14.42
CA GLY A 395 -0.96 -16.67 15.03
C GLY A 395 -2.00 -16.73 16.15
N ALA A 396 -1.98 -15.74 17.05
CA ALA A 396 -2.91 -15.64 18.17
C ALA A 396 -4.31 -15.12 17.77
N LEU A 397 -4.52 -14.81 16.50
CA LEU A 397 -5.74 -14.20 15.98
C LEU A 397 -6.68 -15.19 15.30
N LYS A 398 -7.96 -14.98 15.57
CA LYS A 398 -9.11 -15.69 15.00
C LYS A 398 -10.23 -14.70 14.71
N GLY A 399 -11.01 -14.99 13.69
CA GLY A 399 -12.10 -14.14 13.22
C GLY A 399 -13.42 -14.88 13.16
N GLU A 400 -14.50 -14.11 13.25
CA GLU A 400 -15.83 -14.52 12.81
C GLU A 400 -16.37 -13.48 11.82
N SER A 401 -17.13 -13.93 10.84
CA SER A 401 -17.98 -13.09 10.03
C SER A 401 -19.37 -13.69 9.93
N LEU A 402 -20.40 -12.84 9.86
CA LEU A 402 -21.80 -13.23 9.77
C LEU A 402 -22.38 -12.64 8.48
N LEU A 403 -22.97 -13.50 7.65
CA LEU A 403 -23.70 -13.14 6.45
C LEU A 403 -25.19 -13.42 6.66
N HIS A 404 -25.99 -12.36 6.72
CA HIS A 404 -27.44 -12.41 6.86
C HIS A 404 -28.13 -11.99 5.57
N VAL A 405 -29.22 -12.65 5.20
CA VAL A 405 -30.02 -12.36 4.00
C VAL A 405 -31.45 -11.96 4.38
N GLN A 406 -31.92 -10.90 3.75
CA GLN A 406 -33.31 -10.43 3.80
C GLN A 406 -33.89 -10.39 2.39
N THR A 407 -35.17 -10.72 2.21
CA THR A 407 -35.83 -10.67 0.90
C THR A 407 -37.19 -10.02 0.95
N LYS A 408 -37.56 -9.36 -0.14
CA LYS A 408 -38.91 -8.87 -0.41
C LYS A 408 -39.63 -9.94 -1.22
N LYS A 409 -40.56 -10.66 -0.56
CA LYS A 409 -41.12 -11.95 -1.03
C LYS A 409 -40.01 -12.99 -1.30
N GLY A 410 -40.32 -13.99 -2.11
CA GLY A 410 -39.44 -15.14 -2.36
C GLY A 410 -39.32 -16.07 -1.16
N GLN A 411 -38.35 -16.97 -1.22
CA GLN A 411 -37.97 -17.90 -0.17
C GLN A 411 -36.46 -17.84 0.05
N ILE A 412 -36.06 -18.01 1.32
CA ILE A 412 -34.66 -18.18 1.75
C ILE A 412 -34.57 -19.57 2.38
N THR A 413 -33.63 -20.39 1.91
CA THR A 413 -33.38 -21.73 2.45
C THR A 413 -31.88 -21.89 2.71
N VAL A 414 -31.49 -22.24 3.92
CA VAL A 414 -30.11 -22.67 4.21
C VAL A 414 -29.97 -24.13 3.81
N SER A 415 -28.93 -24.47 3.05
CA SER A 415 -28.70 -25.83 2.54
C SER A 415 -27.22 -26.19 2.69
N GLY A 416 -26.86 -26.79 3.82
CA GLY A 416 -25.45 -26.92 4.22
C GLY A 416 -24.82 -25.54 4.37
N ASN A 417 -23.69 -25.31 3.70
CA ASN A 417 -22.87 -24.10 3.86
C ASN A 417 -23.26 -22.95 2.92
N LYS A 418 -24.50 -22.94 2.40
CA LYS A 418 -25.00 -21.89 1.49
C LYS A 418 -26.43 -21.42 1.81
N LEU A 419 -26.67 -20.14 1.53
CA LEU A 419 -28.00 -19.51 1.52
C LEU A 419 -28.54 -19.55 0.09
N VAL A 420 -29.73 -20.14 -0.09
CA VAL A 420 -30.40 -20.24 -1.40
C VAL A 420 -31.60 -19.30 -1.41
N ILE A 421 -31.56 -18.30 -2.29
CA ILE A 421 -32.61 -17.31 -2.50
C ILE A 421 -33.38 -17.68 -3.76
N SER A 422 -34.71 -17.79 -3.67
CA SER A 422 -35.58 -18.16 -4.79
C SER A 422 -36.79 -17.22 -4.91
N GLY A 423 -37.07 -16.74 -6.13
CA GLY A 423 -38.30 -16.01 -6.46
C GLY A 423 -38.54 -14.69 -5.72
N ALA A 424 -37.48 -13.98 -5.30
CA ALA A 424 -37.61 -12.69 -4.62
C ALA A 424 -37.81 -11.53 -5.60
N ASP A 425 -38.47 -10.45 -5.15
CA ASP A 425 -38.52 -9.18 -5.87
C ASP A 425 -37.20 -8.42 -5.70
N GLU A 426 -36.68 -8.40 -4.46
CA GLU A 426 -35.49 -7.68 -4.01
C GLU A 426 -34.81 -8.52 -2.90
N ALA A 427 -33.49 -8.43 -2.78
CA ALA A 427 -32.73 -9.09 -1.70
C ALA A 427 -31.63 -8.19 -1.14
N THR A 428 -31.45 -8.20 0.17
CA THR A 428 -30.40 -7.46 0.88
C THR A 428 -29.50 -8.45 1.62
N LEU A 429 -28.19 -8.36 1.41
CA LEU A 429 -27.17 -9.09 2.17
C LEU A 429 -26.51 -8.13 3.14
N LEU A 430 -26.27 -8.60 4.36
CA LEU A 430 -25.54 -7.88 5.41
C LEU A 430 -24.37 -8.76 5.87
N LEU A 431 -23.16 -8.31 5.58
CA LEU A 431 -21.90 -8.97 5.96
C LEU A 431 -21.20 -8.16 7.04
N THR A 432 -21.01 -8.77 8.20
CA THR A 432 -20.24 -8.20 9.33
C THR A 432 -19.08 -9.13 9.66
N ALA A 433 -17.99 -8.60 10.21
CA ALA A 433 -16.87 -9.39 10.71
C ALA A 433 -16.23 -8.72 11.94
N GLY A 434 -15.42 -9.48 12.67
CA GLY A 434 -14.59 -9.03 13.79
C GLY A 434 -13.59 -10.12 14.20
N THR A 435 -12.58 -9.75 14.97
CA THR A 435 -11.55 -10.68 15.48
C THR A 435 -11.54 -10.71 17.02
N ASN A 436 -10.62 -11.47 17.61
CA ASN A 436 -10.34 -11.43 19.05
C ASN A 436 -9.36 -10.31 19.47
N PHE A 437 -8.90 -9.47 18.54
CA PHE A 437 -8.02 -8.34 18.85
C PHE A 437 -8.75 -7.25 19.64
N LYS A 438 -8.09 -6.72 20.68
CA LYS A 438 -8.51 -5.49 21.38
C LYS A 438 -7.45 -4.39 21.24
N ASN A 439 -6.18 -4.75 21.45
CA ASN A 439 -5.02 -3.89 21.27
C ASN A 439 -3.76 -4.76 21.08
N PHE A 440 -2.61 -4.14 20.82
CA PHE A 440 -1.34 -4.82 20.51
C PHE A 440 -0.80 -5.77 21.61
N LYS A 441 -1.45 -5.82 22.79
CA LYS A 441 -1.14 -6.72 23.91
C LYS A 441 -2.27 -7.66 24.31
N ASP A 442 -3.50 -7.41 23.84
CA ASP A 442 -4.70 -8.12 24.31
C ASP A 442 -5.49 -8.71 23.15
N VAL A 443 -5.55 -10.04 23.13
CA VAL A 443 -6.25 -10.89 22.17
C VAL A 443 -7.44 -11.66 22.80
N SER A 444 -7.95 -11.15 23.93
CA SER A 444 -9.10 -11.72 24.66
C SER A 444 -10.46 -11.13 24.25
N GLY A 445 -10.57 -10.61 23.01
CA GLY A 445 -11.87 -10.29 22.40
C GLY A 445 -12.65 -11.55 22.01
N ASP A 446 -13.96 -11.41 21.83
CA ASP A 446 -14.81 -12.45 21.24
C ASP A 446 -15.24 -12.05 19.82
N PRO A 447 -14.73 -12.74 18.77
CA PRO A 447 -15.11 -12.47 17.39
C PRO A 447 -16.62 -12.60 17.14
N ALA A 448 -17.29 -13.54 17.83
CA ALA A 448 -18.71 -13.81 17.63
C ALA A 448 -19.56 -12.63 18.11
N THR A 449 -19.38 -12.20 19.36
CA THR A 449 -20.05 -11.01 19.92
C THR A 449 -19.75 -9.74 19.11
N LEU A 450 -18.48 -9.54 18.70
CA LEU A 450 -18.07 -8.36 17.93
C LEU A 450 -18.68 -8.32 16.52
N SER A 451 -18.94 -9.47 15.89
CA SER A 451 -19.66 -9.58 14.61
C SER A 451 -21.18 -9.48 14.79
N GLN A 452 -21.73 -10.07 15.85
CA GLN A 452 -23.16 -10.13 16.09
C GLN A 452 -23.75 -8.77 16.46
N LYS A 453 -23.04 -7.94 17.24
CA LYS A 453 -23.50 -6.61 17.67
C LYS A 453 -23.88 -5.66 16.51
N PRO A 454 -23.03 -5.41 15.49
CA PRO A 454 -23.42 -4.59 14.35
C PRO A 454 -24.55 -5.24 13.54
N LEU A 455 -24.51 -6.56 13.32
CA LEU A 455 -25.56 -7.26 12.57
C LEU A 455 -26.95 -7.14 13.23
N GLN A 456 -27.04 -7.27 14.56
CA GLN A 456 -28.28 -7.07 15.31
C GLN A 456 -28.91 -5.71 15.05
N THR A 457 -28.08 -4.66 14.87
CA THR A 457 -28.54 -3.31 14.53
C THR A 457 -28.90 -3.20 13.05
N ALA A 458 -27.98 -3.57 12.16
CA ALA A 458 -28.12 -3.42 10.71
C ALA A 458 -29.35 -4.15 10.15
N ARG A 459 -29.64 -5.37 10.64
CA ARG A 459 -30.79 -6.17 10.19
C ARG A 459 -32.17 -5.61 10.55
N THR A 460 -32.25 -4.55 11.35
CA THR A 460 -33.52 -3.84 11.62
C THR A 460 -33.81 -2.73 10.61
N LYS A 461 -32.85 -2.39 9.76
CA LYS A 461 -32.91 -1.26 8.82
C LYS A 461 -33.09 -1.76 7.38
N PRO A 462 -34.05 -1.24 6.60
CA PRO A 462 -34.08 -1.50 5.16
C PRO A 462 -32.83 -0.88 4.50
N PHE A 463 -32.37 -1.45 3.38
CA PHE A 463 -31.17 -0.96 2.69
C PHE A 463 -31.20 0.54 2.37
N ALA A 464 -32.36 1.11 2.04
CA ALA A 464 -32.51 2.54 1.83
C ALA A 464 -32.08 3.39 3.06
N ALA A 465 -32.33 2.92 4.28
CA ALA A 465 -31.91 3.60 5.51
C ALA A 465 -30.40 3.44 5.78
N LEU A 466 -29.85 2.24 5.55
CA LEU A 466 -28.39 1.98 5.61
C LEU A 466 -27.65 2.88 4.61
N LYS A 467 -28.14 2.93 3.37
CA LYS A 467 -27.63 3.78 2.28
C LYS A 467 -27.70 5.26 2.64
N THR A 468 -28.81 5.75 3.21
CA THR A 468 -28.92 7.14 3.67
C THR A 468 -27.92 7.46 4.78
N ALA A 469 -27.80 6.62 5.81
CA ALA A 469 -26.86 6.84 6.91
C ALA A 469 -25.39 6.82 6.43
N HIS A 470 -25.04 5.82 5.61
CA HIS A 470 -23.74 5.70 4.95
C HIS A 470 -23.39 6.95 4.13
N THR A 471 -24.28 7.36 3.21
CA THR A 471 -24.02 8.52 2.35
C THR A 471 -23.94 9.82 3.16
N GLN A 472 -24.74 9.99 4.22
CA GLN A 472 -24.68 11.18 5.08
C GLN A 472 -23.37 11.27 5.88
N ASP A 473 -22.92 10.17 6.49
CA ASP A 473 -21.62 10.09 7.17
C ASP A 473 -20.50 10.39 6.17
N TYR A 474 -20.41 9.62 5.08
CA TYR A 474 -19.34 9.75 4.10
C TYR A 474 -19.25 11.16 3.49
N GLN A 475 -20.40 11.74 3.09
CA GLN A 475 -20.44 13.08 2.50
C GLN A 475 -20.06 14.20 3.48
N SER A 476 -20.18 13.99 4.80
CA SER A 476 -19.74 14.97 5.79
C SER A 476 -18.22 15.21 5.76
N TYR A 477 -17.43 14.23 5.30
CA TYR A 477 -15.99 14.35 5.05
C TYR A 477 -15.67 14.56 3.56
N PHE A 478 -16.36 13.87 2.65
CA PHE A 478 -16.02 13.96 1.23
C PHE A 478 -16.32 15.35 0.65
N ASN A 479 -17.46 15.94 0.97
CA ASN A 479 -17.87 17.24 0.42
C ASN A 479 -17.09 18.43 0.99
N THR A 480 -16.13 18.23 1.90
CA THR A 480 -15.27 19.29 2.45
C THR A 480 -14.29 19.87 1.43
N LEU A 481 -14.06 19.18 0.30
CA LEU A 481 -13.20 19.63 -0.79
C LEU A 481 -13.76 19.23 -2.17
N SER A 482 -13.79 20.18 -3.10
CA SER A 482 -14.13 19.95 -4.51
C SER A 482 -13.05 20.52 -5.44
N LEU A 483 -12.87 19.89 -6.60
CA LEU A 483 -11.76 20.15 -7.52
C LEU A 483 -12.26 20.06 -8.96
N ASP A 484 -11.81 20.99 -9.80
CA ASP A 484 -12.02 21.03 -11.24
C ASP A 484 -10.72 21.48 -11.91
N LEU A 485 -10.19 20.66 -12.82
CA LEU A 485 -8.94 20.92 -13.56
C LEU A 485 -9.21 21.18 -15.05
N GLY A 486 -10.48 21.29 -15.45
CA GLY A 486 -10.93 21.34 -16.84
C GLY A 486 -11.48 20.00 -17.35
N HIS A 487 -12.13 20.07 -18.52
CA HIS A 487 -12.87 18.96 -19.14
C HIS A 487 -12.32 18.63 -20.54
N THR A 488 -12.33 17.34 -20.90
CA THR A 488 -12.06 16.88 -22.28
C THR A 488 -12.97 15.70 -22.63
N VAL A 489 -13.13 15.40 -23.92
CA VAL A 489 -13.98 14.29 -24.39
C VAL A 489 -13.57 12.90 -23.85
N SER A 490 -12.35 12.78 -23.33
CA SER A 490 -11.85 11.58 -22.65
C SER A 490 -12.68 11.22 -21.41
N GLU A 491 -13.31 12.20 -20.74
CA GLU A 491 -14.09 11.98 -19.52
C GLU A 491 -15.31 11.05 -19.73
N GLN A 492 -15.76 10.91 -20.99
CA GLN A 492 -16.90 10.08 -21.40
C GLN A 492 -16.52 8.61 -21.67
N LEU A 493 -15.23 8.26 -21.52
CA LEU A 493 -14.72 6.90 -21.70
C LEU A 493 -14.71 6.12 -20.36
N PRO A 494 -14.70 4.77 -20.41
CA PRO A 494 -14.36 3.91 -19.27
C PRO A 494 -13.00 4.25 -18.66
N THR A 495 -12.82 3.98 -17.37
CA THR A 495 -11.62 4.38 -16.63
C THR A 495 -10.34 3.67 -17.11
N ASP A 496 -10.45 2.41 -17.50
CA ASP A 496 -9.40 1.64 -18.18
C ASP A 496 -9.04 2.22 -19.56
N GLU A 497 -10.05 2.59 -20.37
CA GLU A 497 -9.82 3.27 -21.65
C GLU A 497 -9.20 4.67 -21.50
N ARG A 498 -9.49 5.39 -20.40
CA ARG A 498 -8.87 6.69 -20.09
C ARG A 498 -7.40 6.51 -19.73
N LEU A 499 -7.09 5.55 -18.85
CA LEU A 499 -5.73 5.26 -18.39
C LEU A 499 -4.81 4.88 -19.56
N GLN A 500 -5.26 3.99 -20.45
CA GLN A 500 -4.52 3.57 -21.65
C GLN A 500 -4.20 4.72 -22.64
N ARG A 501 -4.90 5.86 -22.54
CA ARG A 501 -4.74 7.02 -23.43
C ARG A 501 -3.98 8.18 -22.78
N PHE A 502 -3.79 8.17 -21.46
CA PHE A 502 -3.39 9.34 -20.66
C PHE A 502 -2.03 9.95 -21.05
N GLU A 503 -1.02 9.14 -21.35
CA GLU A 503 0.29 9.62 -21.83
C GLU A 503 0.16 10.46 -23.12
N LYS A 504 -0.80 10.09 -23.98
CA LYS A 504 -0.98 10.54 -25.37
C LYS A 504 -2.05 11.62 -25.54
N ALA A 505 -3.00 11.72 -24.60
CA ALA A 505 -4.11 12.67 -24.64
C ALA A 505 -4.39 13.26 -23.24
N ALA A 506 -4.55 14.59 -23.18
CA ALA A 506 -4.81 15.27 -21.91
C ALA A 506 -6.19 14.92 -21.34
N ASP A 507 -6.20 14.45 -20.09
CA ASP A 507 -7.41 14.16 -19.31
C ASP A 507 -7.28 14.74 -17.89
N PRO A 508 -7.39 16.08 -17.74
CA PRO A 508 -7.36 16.72 -16.42
C PRO A 508 -8.49 16.24 -15.50
N ALA A 509 -9.62 15.81 -16.06
CA ALA A 509 -10.72 15.19 -15.31
C ALA A 509 -10.32 13.84 -14.68
N LEU A 510 -9.36 13.10 -15.26
CA LEU A 510 -8.84 11.85 -14.67
C LEU A 510 -7.91 12.16 -13.48
N ILE A 511 -7.19 13.28 -13.54
CA ILE A 511 -6.36 13.77 -12.43
C ILE A 511 -7.25 14.27 -11.28
N ALA A 512 -8.31 15.01 -11.60
CA ALA A 512 -9.32 15.42 -10.61
C ALA A 512 -10.03 14.22 -9.96
N LEU A 513 -10.34 13.18 -10.75
CA LEU A 513 -10.83 11.90 -10.25
C LEU A 513 -9.82 11.23 -9.30
N TYR A 514 -8.52 11.21 -9.65
CA TYR A 514 -7.46 10.58 -8.87
C TYR A 514 -7.22 11.27 -7.52
N VAL A 515 -7.25 12.61 -7.46
CA VAL A 515 -7.20 13.34 -6.16
C VAL A 515 -8.36 12.95 -5.26
N GLN A 516 -9.57 12.90 -5.82
CA GLN A 516 -10.75 12.47 -5.08
C GLN A 516 -10.73 10.95 -4.76
N TYR A 517 -10.01 10.15 -5.54
CA TYR A 517 -9.80 8.73 -5.26
C TYR A 517 -8.82 8.53 -4.09
N GLY A 518 -7.71 9.27 -4.03
CA GLY A 518 -6.85 9.29 -2.85
C GLY A 518 -7.60 9.72 -1.58
N ARG A 519 -8.49 10.73 -1.68
CA ARG A 519 -9.38 11.12 -0.57
C ARG A 519 -10.37 10.02 -0.18
N TYR A 520 -10.99 9.36 -1.17
CA TYR A 520 -11.89 8.23 -0.97
C TYR A 520 -11.20 7.05 -0.28
N LEU A 521 -10.02 6.64 -0.76
CA LEU A 521 -9.26 5.52 -0.23
C LEU A 521 -8.88 5.75 1.24
N LEU A 522 -8.50 6.97 1.62
CA LEU A 522 -8.19 7.30 3.01
C LEU A 522 -9.45 7.25 3.89
N LEU A 523 -10.58 7.79 3.40
CA LEU A 523 -11.88 7.69 4.07
C LEU A 523 -12.38 6.25 4.22
N SER A 524 -11.99 5.36 3.31
CA SER A 524 -12.38 3.94 3.33
C SER A 524 -11.41 3.02 4.08
N SER A 525 -10.21 3.50 4.47
CA SER A 525 -9.16 2.70 5.14
C SER A 525 -8.58 3.31 6.44
N SER A 526 -8.98 4.53 6.83
CA SER A 526 -8.54 5.18 8.07
C SER A 526 -9.63 6.13 8.59
N ARG A 527 -10.38 5.70 9.62
CA ARG A 527 -11.48 6.47 10.23
C ARG A 527 -11.27 6.56 11.76
N PRO A 528 -11.77 7.62 12.45
CA PRO A 528 -11.66 7.69 13.91
C PRO A 528 -12.15 6.42 14.60
N GLY A 529 -11.29 5.82 15.43
CA GLY A 529 -11.56 4.56 16.14
C GLY A 529 -11.21 3.27 15.37
N THR A 530 -10.73 3.36 14.14
CA THR A 530 -10.15 2.23 13.38
C THR A 530 -8.62 2.20 13.56
N ARG A 531 -7.95 1.27 12.88
CA ARG A 531 -6.50 1.21 12.71
C ARG A 531 -6.09 2.01 11.46
N PRO A 532 -4.81 2.41 11.34
CA PRO A 532 -4.37 3.24 10.23
C PRO A 532 -4.22 2.41 8.95
N ALA A 533 -4.28 3.09 7.80
CA ALA A 533 -4.05 2.50 6.49
C ALA A 533 -2.64 1.89 6.41
N ASN A 534 -2.56 0.59 6.13
CA ASN A 534 -1.30 -0.11 5.90
C ASN A 534 -0.80 0.08 4.46
N LEU A 535 0.24 -0.65 4.06
CA LEU A 535 0.78 -0.66 2.70
C LEU A 535 -0.27 -0.88 1.58
N GLN A 536 -1.41 -1.52 1.88
CA GLN A 536 -2.52 -1.76 0.96
C GLN A 536 -3.85 -1.17 1.47
N GLY A 537 -3.79 -0.19 2.37
CA GLY A 537 -4.95 0.41 3.04
C GLY A 537 -5.57 -0.58 4.03
N ILE A 538 -6.59 -1.30 3.56
CA ILE A 538 -7.22 -2.45 4.24
C ILE A 538 -7.60 -3.59 3.26
N TRP A 539 -7.11 -3.57 2.01
CA TRP A 539 -7.53 -4.50 0.96
C TRP A 539 -6.40 -5.47 0.59
N ASN A 540 -6.60 -6.77 0.80
CA ASN A 540 -5.58 -7.80 0.51
C ASN A 540 -6.23 -9.19 0.26
N ASP A 541 -5.93 -9.84 -0.87
CA ASP A 541 -6.34 -11.22 -1.18
C ASP A 541 -5.40 -12.31 -0.62
N LEU A 542 -4.18 -11.99 -0.19
CA LEU A 542 -3.09 -12.95 0.02
C LEU A 542 -2.75 -13.23 1.49
N LEU A 543 -2.63 -14.51 1.85
CA LEU A 543 -2.02 -14.94 3.13
C LEU A 543 -0.53 -14.57 3.23
N THR A 544 0.16 -14.40 2.11
CA THR A 544 1.58 -14.05 2.01
C THR A 544 1.74 -12.76 1.18
N PRO A 545 1.24 -11.61 1.69
CA PRO A 545 1.16 -10.40 0.89
C PRO A 545 2.54 -9.73 0.72
N PRO A 546 2.71 -8.92 -0.34
CA PRO A 546 3.95 -8.19 -0.61
C PRO A 546 4.42 -7.38 0.62
N TRP A 547 5.66 -7.60 1.04
CA TRP A 547 6.27 -7.02 2.25
C TRP A 547 5.45 -7.19 3.55
N GLY A 548 4.52 -8.14 3.61
CA GLY A 548 3.63 -8.36 4.75
C GLY A 548 2.43 -7.40 4.81
N SER A 549 2.25 -6.50 3.83
CA SER A 549 1.17 -5.50 3.82
C SER A 549 1.04 -4.74 5.16
N LYS A 550 2.21 -4.33 5.68
CA LYS A 550 2.41 -3.79 7.02
C LYS A 550 2.58 -2.27 7.02
N TYR A 551 3.22 -1.71 8.04
CA TYR A 551 3.52 -0.29 8.13
C TYR A 551 5.01 -0.06 7.89
N THR A 552 5.40 0.28 6.65
CA THR A 552 6.80 0.61 6.31
C THR A 552 7.04 2.09 6.55
N THR A 553 7.86 2.42 7.54
CA THR A 553 7.97 3.75 8.16
C THR A 553 9.22 4.53 7.74
N ASN A 554 9.74 4.26 6.54
CA ASN A 554 10.84 4.98 5.90
C ASN A 554 10.42 5.70 4.59
N ILE A 555 9.11 5.73 4.29
CA ILE A 555 8.44 6.57 3.28
C ILE A 555 6.94 6.25 3.23
N ASN A 556 6.56 4.96 3.23
CA ASN A 556 5.24 4.51 2.78
C ASN A 556 4.12 4.89 3.76
N PHE A 557 4.31 4.59 5.06
CA PHE A 557 3.34 4.89 6.09
C PHE A 557 3.14 6.39 6.28
N GLU A 558 4.19 7.18 6.07
CA GLU A 558 4.15 8.63 6.11
C GLU A 558 3.42 9.18 4.87
N MET A 559 3.71 8.64 3.68
CA MET A 559 3.05 9.00 2.42
C MET A 559 1.54 8.76 2.44
N ASN A 560 1.08 7.70 3.13
CA ASN A 560 -0.35 7.45 3.35
C ASN A 560 -1.11 8.64 3.97
N TYR A 561 -0.42 9.48 4.76
CA TYR A 561 -1.04 10.57 5.52
C TYR A 561 -0.66 11.98 5.05
N TRP A 562 0.23 12.15 4.06
CA TRP A 562 0.46 13.46 3.43
C TRP A 562 -0.81 14.17 2.95
N PRO A 563 -1.79 13.51 2.29
CA PRO A 563 -3.02 14.17 1.87
C PRO A 563 -3.98 14.50 3.03
N ALA A 564 -3.80 13.93 4.23
CA ALA A 564 -4.81 13.96 5.29
C ALA A 564 -5.19 15.39 5.73
N GLU A 565 -4.20 16.23 6.06
CA GLU A 565 -4.46 17.61 6.48
C GLU A 565 -4.84 18.51 5.30
N MET A 566 -3.96 18.58 4.29
CA MET A 566 -4.10 19.50 3.15
C MET A 566 -5.39 19.25 2.37
N LEU A 567 -5.75 17.98 2.08
CA LEU A 567 -6.97 17.64 1.35
C LEU A 567 -8.21 17.53 2.27
N ASN A 568 -8.16 18.15 3.45
CA ASN A 568 -9.29 18.39 4.36
C ASN A 568 -9.96 17.10 4.85
N LEU A 569 -9.13 16.13 5.25
CA LEU A 569 -9.47 14.84 5.86
C LEU A 569 -8.76 14.66 7.23
N SER A 570 -8.50 15.76 7.95
CA SER A 570 -7.75 15.79 9.23
C SER A 570 -8.20 14.73 10.25
N THR A 571 -9.50 14.41 10.31
CA THR A 571 -10.07 13.35 11.16
C THR A 571 -9.60 11.94 10.81
N CYS A 572 -9.22 11.67 9.56
CA CYS A 572 -8.69 10.38 9.13
C CYS A 572 -7.26 10.13 9.64
N HIS A 573 -6.58 11.15 10.19
CA HIS A 573 -5.23 11.06 10.72
C HIS A 573 -5.18 10.39 12.12
N GLU A 574 -6.30 10.40 12.85
CA GLU A 574 -6.41 9.89 14.23
C GLU A 574 -5.90 8.44 14.43
N PRO A 575 -6.21 7.46 13.55
CA PRO A 575 -5.64 6.11 13.68
C PRO A 575 -4.12 6.04 13.60
N MET A 576 -3.46 6.98 12.88
CA MET A 576 -2.00 7.07 12.87
C MET A 576 -1.50 7.57 14.23
N PHE A 577 -2.15 8.58 14.81
CA PHE A 577 -1.80 9.08 16.14
C PHE A 577 -1.98 8.01 17.22
N ALA A 578 -3.09 7.27 17.18
CA ALA A 578 -3.35 6.16 18.09
C ALA A 578 -2.30 5.03 17.94
N ALA A 579 -1.87 4.73 16.71
CA ALA A 579 -0.75 3.81 16.49
C ALA A 579 0.58 4.38 17.04
N ILE A 580 0.84 5.68 16.88
CA ILE A 580 2.04 6.33 17.44
C ILE A 580 2.03 6.24 18.97
N ASP A 581 0.89 6.48 19.66
CA ASP A 581 0.79 6.34 21.12
C ASP A 581 1.22 4.92 21.58
N GLU A 582 0.78 3.88 20.86
CA GLU A 582 1.17 2.48 21.11
C GLU A 582 2.66 2.23 20.76
N LEU A 583 3.19 2.86 19.69
CA LEU A 583 4.59 2.75 19.26
C LEU A 583 5.57 3.44 20.20
N VAL A 584 5.18 4.51 20.89
CA VAL A 584 6.02 5.15 21.92
C VAL A 584 6.32 4.14 23.03
N GLU A 585 5.36 3.32 23.44
CA GLU A 585 5.56 2.36 24.53
C GLU A 585 6.56 1.25 24.16
N SER A 586 6.39 0.61 23.00
CA SER A 586 7.36 -0.35 22.46
C SER A 586 8.72 0.32 22.17
N GLY A 587 8.69 1.53 21.65
CA GLY A 587 9.89 2.29 21.25
C GLY A 587 10.78 2.67 22.43
N ARG A 588 10.21 2.94 23.62
CA ARG A 588 10.98 3.13 24.88
C ARG A 588 11.78 1.88 25.23
N LYS A 589 11.20 0.69 25.09
CA LYS A 589 11.90 -0.59 25.33
C LYS A 589 13.06 -0.78 24.34
N THR A 590 12.81 -0.55 23.05
CA THR A 590 13.85 -0.62 22.01
C THR A 590 14.97 0.39 22.24
N ALA A 591 14.65 1.65 22.58
CA ALA A 591 15.63 2.68 22.90
C ALA A 591 16.54 2.27 24.07
N LYS A 592 15.96 1.67 25.11
CA LYS A 592 16.71 1.16 26.26
C LYS A 592 17.58 -0.05 25.91
N ALA A 593 17.03 -1.08 25.26
CA ALA A 593 17.74 -2.34 25.01
C ALA A 593 18.83 -2.25 23.93
N HIS A 594 18.56 -1.55 22.81
CA HIS A 594 19.50 -1.43 21.69
C HIS A 594 20.46 -0.25 21.84
N TYR A 595 20.05 0.84 22.50
CA TYR A 595 20.86 2.08 22.51
C TYR A 595 21.23 2.56 23.92
N ASN A 596 20.69 1.95 24.99
CA ASN A 596 20.78 2.45 26.36
C ASN A 596 20.31 3.92 26.54
N ALA A 597 19.49 4.40 25.60
CA ALA A 597 19.02 5.77 25.51
C ALA A 597 17.69 5.98 26.25
N ARG A 598 17.40 7.23 26.60
CA ARG A 598 16.06 7.71 26.98
C ARG A 598 15.19 7.94 25.74
N GLY A 599 13.93 8.33 25.95
CA GLY A 599 13.00 8.58 24.86
C GLY A 599 12.50 7.29 24.19
N TRP A 600 12.14 7.37 22.92
CA TRP A 600 11.68 6.21 22.14
C TRP A 600 12.27 6.21 20.72
N VAL A 601 12.35 5.02 20.11
CA VAL A 601 12.83 4.84 18.73
C VAL A 601 11.95 3.84 17.98
N LEU A 602 11.82 4.05 16.68
CA LEU A 602 11.17 3.15 15.71
C LEU A 602 12.02 3.15 14.45
N HIS A 603 12.26 1.96 13.90
CA HIS A 603 13.08 1.75 12.71
C HIS A 603 12.25 1.83 11.42
N HIS A 604 12.67 1.19 10.32
CA HIS A 604 12.02 1.31 9.01
C HIS A 604 10.67 0.60 8.84
N ASN A 605 10.16 -0.09 9.86
CA ASN A 605 8.97 -0.93 9.75
C ASN A 605 8.30 -1.21 11.10
N THR A 606 6.97 -1.34 11.12
CA THR A 606 6.17 -1.88 12.24
C THR A 606 4.92 -2.65 11.77
N ASP A 607 4.21 -3.26 12.70
CA ASP A 607 3.07 -4.18 12.49
C ASP A 607 1.91 -3.90 13.48
N LEU A 608 0.84 -4.73 13.44
CA LEU A 608 -0.28 -4.66 14.39
C LEU A 608 0.18 -4.73 15.86
N TRP A 609 1.22 -5.51 16.13
CA TRP A 609 1.78 -5.77 17.46
C TRP A 609 2.81 -4.73 17.90
N ARG A 610 3.03 -3.68 17.10
CA ARG A 610 3.87 -2.52 17.42
C ARG A 610 5.33 -2.88 17.66
N GLY A 611 5.87 -3.79 16.85
CA GLY A 611 7.29 -4.09 16.85
C GLY A 611 8.12 -2.89 16.37
N THR A 612 9.01 -2.37 17.23
CA THR A 612 9.83 -1.16 16.97
C THR A 612 11.33 -1.42 16.77
N ALA A 613 11.80 -2.65 17.01
CA ALA A 613 13.21 -3.07 16.85
C ALA A 613 13.65 -3.16 15.37
N PRO A 614 14.96 -3.12 15.04
CA PRO A 614 15.43 -3.28 13.66
C PRO A 614 15.21 -4.71 13.15
N ILE A 615 14.88 -4.86 11.86
CA ILE A 615 14.42 -6.14 11.26
C ILE A 615 15.10 -6.43 9.91
N ASN A 616 14.72 -7.52 9.25
CA ASN A 616 15.22 -7.96 7.94
C ASN A 616 16.73 -8.26 7.98
N ALA A 617 17.57 -7.29 7.60
CA ALA A 617 19.02 -7.38 7.64
C ALA A 617 19.64 -6.06 8.12
N SER A 618 20.83 -6.13 8.73
CA SER A 618 21.49 -4.98 9.36
C SER A 618 21.73 -3.81 8.41
N ASN A 619 22.08 -4.09 7.15
CA ASN A 619 22.45 -3.10 6.13
C ASN A 619 21.34 -2.10 5.72
N HIS A 620 20.06 -2.41 5.97
CA HIS A 620 18.93 -1.50 5.71
C HIS A 620 17.94 -1.40 6.88
N GLY A 621 17.85 -2.44 7.71
CA GLY A 621 16.91 -2.48 8.83
C GLY A 621 17.31 -1.64 10.04
N ILE A 622 18.59 -1.30 10.16
CA ILE A 622 19.08 -0.34 11.15
C ILE A 622 19.09 1.04 10.50
N TRP A 623 17.92 1.67 10.53
CA TRP A 623 17.70 3.09 10.26
C TRP A 623 16.84 3.62 11.41
N VAL A 624 17.28 4.68 12.09
CA VAL A 624 16.76 5.05 13.42
C VAL A 624 15.70 6.16 13.42
N SER A 625 15.41 6.75 12.25
CA SER A 625 14.68 8.02 12.14
C SER A 625 13.17 7.86 11.95
N GLY A 626 12.63 6.64 11.93
CA GLY A 626 11.19 6.38 11.73
C GLY A 626 10.32 7.02 12.81
N GLY A 627 10.70 6.83 14.09
CA GLY A 627 10.02 7.47 15.23
C GLY A 627 9.98 9.00 15.14
N ALA A 628 11.05 9.61 14.61
CA ALA A 628 11.12 11.05 14.39
C ALA A 628 10.23 11.53 13.23
N TRP A 629 10.20 10.79 12.12
CA TRP A 629 9.37 11.13 10.97
C TRP A 629 7.88 10.96 11.27
N VAL A 630 7.43 9.84 11.86
CA VAL A 630 6.01 9.71 12.26
C VAL A 630 5.61 10.77 13.30
N SER A 631 6.54 11.21 14.17
CA SER A 631 6.27 12.34 15.09
C SER A 631 6.03 13.67 14.37
N ARG A 632 6.56 13.87 13.16
CA ARG A 632 6.30 15.07 12.33
C ARG A 632 4.82 15.22 11.99
N HIS A 633 4.07 14.12 11.89
CA HIS A 633 2.63 14.15 11.60
C HIS A 633 1.81 14.79 12.72
N LEU A 634 2.20 14.59 14.00
CA LEU A 634 1.61 15.27 15.15
C LEU A 634 1.85 16.78 15.12
N TRP A 635 3.04 17.21 14.67
CA TRP A 635 3.35 18.62 14.50
C TRP A 635 2.58 19.23 13.33
N GLU A 636 2.56 18.58 12.18
CA GLU A 636 1.80 19.03 11.01
C GLU A 636 0.30 19.15 11.31
N HIS A 637 -0.29 18.20 12.05
CA HIS A 637 -1.67 18.33 12.55
C HIS A 637 -1.89 19.64 13.30
N TYR A 638 -1.04 19.96 14.29
CA TYR A 638 -1.09 21.26 14.97
C TYR A 638 -0.90 22.45 14.01
N ARG A 639 0.00 22.37 13.02
CA ARG A 639 0.18 23.45 12.03
C ARG A 639 -1.12 23.70 11.24
N TYR A 640 -1.84 22.66 10.85
CA TYR A 640 -3.08 22.78 10.07
C TYR A 640 -4.33 23.07 10.91
N THR A 641 -4.43 22.61 12.16
CA THR A 641 -5.60 22.85 13.03
C THR A 641 -5.46 24.06 13.95
N GLN A 642 -4.23 24.36 14.38
CA GLN A 642 -3.89 25.25 15.50
C GLN A 642 -4.48 24.79 16.85
N ASP A 643 -4.75 23.49 17.00
CA ASP A 643 -5.26 22.92 18.25
C ASP A 643 -4.15 22.83 19.32
N ARG A 644 -4.13 23.82 20.21
CA ARG A 644 -3.20 23.88 21.33
C ARG A 644 -3.40 22.73 22.33
N ASP A 645 -4.62 22.23 22.49
CA ASP A 645 -4.91 21.18 23.48
C ASP A 645 -4.43 19.82 22.96
N PHE A 646 -4.56 19.55 21.67
CA PHE A 646 -3.88 18.43 20.99
C PHE A 646 -2.36 18.53 21.14
N LEU A 647 -1.79 19.71 20.85
CA LEU A 647 -0.34 19.92 20.94
C LEU A 647 0.16 19.71 22.37
N GLN A 648 -0.56 20.22 23.37
CA GLN A 648 -0.17 20.12 24.78
C GLN A 648 -0.26 18.69 25.33
N ASN A 649 -1.36 17.99 25.05
CA ASN A 649 -1.70 16.74 25.72
C ASN A 649 -1.23 15.48 24.97
N ARG A 650 -0.92 15.57 23.67
CA ARG A 650 -0.47 14.42 22.86
C ARG A 650 0.76 14.74 22.00
N GLY A 651 0.69 15.79 21.18
CA GLY A 651 1.72 16.08 20.18
C GLY A 651 3.11 16.37 20.77
N TYR A 652 3.18 17.32 21.71
CA TYR A 652 4.45 17.75 22.31
C TYR A 652 5.13 16.67 23.17
N PRO A 653 4.44 15.92 24.06
CA PRO A 653 5.07 14.82 24.80
C PRO A 653 5.80 13.80 23.91
N ILE A 654 5.18 13.43 22.78
CA ILE A 654 5.74 12.43 21.85
C ILE A 654 6.94 13.01 21.08
N LEU A 655 6.82 14.24 20.57
CA LEU A 655 7.93 14.99 19.95
C LEU A 655 9.12 15.15 20.91
N LYS A 656 8.85 15.44 22.18
CA LYS A 656 9.85 15.60 23.23
C LYS A 656 10.60 14.30 23.52
N GLU A 657 9.89 13.17 23.62
CA GLU A 657 10.54 11.88 23.84
C GLU A 657 11.28 11.36 22.60
N ALA A 658 10.80 11.64 21.38
CA ALA A 658 11.56 11.37 20.16
C ALA A 658 12.85 12.20 20.11
N ALA A 659 12.78 13.49 20.45
CA ALA A 659 13.96 14.36 20.50
C ALA A 659 14.94 13.91 21.60
N GLN A 660 14.44 13.45 22.75
CA GLN A 660 15.25 12.94 23.85
C GLN A 660 16.02 11.66 23.49
N PHE A 661 15.53 10.83 22.57
CA PHE A 661 16.34 9.72 22.01
C PHE A 661 17.57 10.24 21.27
N PHE A 662 17.42 11.24 20.40
CA PHE A 662 18.55 11.80 19.65
C PHE A 662 19.52 12.64 20.50
N VAL A 663 19.06 13.23 21.61
CA VAL A 663 19.95 13.84 22.62
C VAL A 663 20.92 12.82 23.23
N ASP A 664 20.51 11.55 23.37
CA ASP A 664 21.35 10.47 23.91
C ASP A 664 22.08 9.67 22.82
N PHE A 665 21.52 9.60 21.61
CA PHE A 665 22.05 8.78 20.51
C PHE A 665 23.11 9.50 19.66
N LEU A 666 23.00 10.81 19.44
CA LEU A 666 23.94 11.56 18.61
C LEU A 666 25.36 11.54 19.19
N VAL A 667 26.37 11.32 18.34
CA VAL A 667 27.79 11.36 18.70
C VAL A 667 28.56 12.28 17.80
N LYS A 668 29.70 12.80 18.25
CA LYS A 668 30.60 13.58 17.39
C LYS A 668 31.31 12.68 16.39
N ASP A 669 31.24 13.03 15.11
CA ASP A 669 32.10 12.46 14.08
C ASP A 669 33.57 12.88 14.34
N PRO A 670 34.53 11.93 14.41
CA PRO A 670 35.94 12.27 14.66
C PRO A 670 36.62 13.04 13.52
N LYS A 671 36.04 13.13 12.31
CA LYS A 671 36.64 13.84 11.16
C LYS A 671 36.22 15.31 11.08
N THR A 672 34.93 15.60 11.30
CA THR A 672 34.32 16.94 11.16
C THR A 672 34.00 17.62 12.50
N GLY A 673 33.87 16.85 13.58
CA GLY A 673 33.44 17.32 14.90
C GLY A 673 31.93 17.57 15.03
N TRP A 674 31.15 17.41 13.95
CA TRP A 674 29.68 17.53 13.95
C TRP A 674 29.01 16.39 14.70
N LEU A 675 27.82 16.62 15.24
CA LEU A 675 26.94 15.58 15.76
C LEU A 675 26.28 14.81 14.60
N ILE A 676 26.39 13.49 14.64
CA ILE A 676 25.88 12.56 13.63
C ILE A 676 25.11 11.40 14.25
N SER A 677 24.12 10.89 13.52
CA SER A 677 23.53 9.57 13.75
C SER A 677 24.49 8.48 13.29
N THR A 678 24.68 7.44 14.11
CA THR A 678 25.43 6.23 13.73
C THR A 678 25.18 5.11 14.74
N PRO A 679 25.02 3.84 14.33
CA PRO A 679 24.86 3.39 12.94
C PRO A 679 23.47 3.74 12.39
N SER A 680 23.35 3.90 11.07
CA SER A 680 22.08 4.09 10.34
C SER A 680 22.27 3.73 8.86
N ASN A 681 21.32 4.03 7.97
CA ASN A 681 21.52 4.00 6.51
C ASN A 681 20.77 5.14 5.79
N SER A 682 21.07 5.42 4.53
CA SER A 682 20.11 6.15 3.67
C SER A 682 19.20 5.09 3.06
N PRO A 683 17.89 5.03 3.37
CA PRO A 683 17.03 3.97 2.86
C PRO A 683 17.00 3.97 1.33
N GLU A 684 17.28 2.87 0.60
CA GLU A 684 17.87 1.59 1.04
C GLU A 684 19.17 1.34 0.26
N HIS A 685 20.17 2.19 0.51
CA HIS A 685 21.31 2.41 -0.37
C HIS A 685 22.66 2.48 0.37
N LEU A 686 23.68 1.87 -0.24
CA LEU A 686 25.06 1.69 0.26
C LEU A 686 25.25 1.09 1.66
N GLY A 687 24.21 0.49 2.25
CA GLY A 687 24.31 -0.31 3.47
C GLY A 687 24.41 0.51 4.76
N LEU A 688 24.96 -0.11 5.81
CA LEU A 688 25.09 0.50 7.12
C LEU A 688 26.19 1.57 7.12
N VAL A 689 25.84 2.83 7.39
CA VAL A 689 26.76 3.98 7.35
C VAL A 689 26.72 4.82 8.62
N ALA A 690 27.68 5.73 8.73
CA ALA A 690 27.67 6.80 9.73
C ALA A 690 27.21 8.11 9.06
N GLY A 691 26.16 8.71 9.61
CA GLY A 691 25.64 10.01 9.20
C GLY A 691 25.09 10.11 7.77
N PRO A 692 24.03 9.37 7.40
CA PRO A 692 23.30 9.62 6.15
C PRO A 692 22.57 10.97 6.23
N THR A 693 22.55 11.74 5.13
CA THR A 693 22.00 13.11 5.10
C THR A 693 20.52 13.17 5.53
N MET A 694 19.74 12.15 5.19
CA MET A 694 18.32 12.03 5.56
C MET A 694 18.10 12.11 7.08
N ASP A 695 18.88 11.38 7.87
CA ASP A 695 18.74 11.39 9.34
C ASP A 695 18.92 12.80 9.88
N HIS A 696 19.95 13.52 9.43
CA HIS A 696 20.27 14.84 9.96
C HIS A 696 19.20 15.87 9.61
N GLN A 697 18.56 15.75 8.44
CA GLN A 697 17.40 16.55 8.07
C GLN A 697 16.20 16.25 8.98
N ILE A 698 15.88 14.96 9.21
CA ILE A 698 14.78 14.54 10.08
C ILE A 698 15.00 15.00 11.54
N ILE A 699 16.22 14.82 12.07
CA ILE A 699 16.57 15.19 13.45
C ILE A 699 16.56 16.72 13.63
N ARG A 700 17.05 17.48 12.64
CA ARG A 700 16.92 18.95 12.64
C ARG A 700 15.46 19.40 12.64
N ASP A 701 14.62 18.85 11.77
CA ASP A 701 13.20 19.20 11.71
C ASP A 701 12.49 18.82 13.02
N LEU A 702 12.74 17.62 13.57
CA LEU A 702 12.25 17.21 14.89
C LEU A 702 12.67 18.18 16.02
N PHE A 703 13.94 18.58 16.07
CA PHE A 703 14.42 19.53 17.09
C PHE A 703 13.78 20.91 16.89
N LYS A 704 13.72 21.43 15.65
CA LYS A 704 13.04 22.68 15.26
C LYS A 704 11.57 22.69 15.70
N ASN A 705 10.85 21.58 15.48
CA ASN A 705 9.45 21.43 15.85
C ASN A 705 9.26 21.31 17.37
N CYS A 706 10.11 20.54 18.06
CA CYS A 706 10.06 20.39 19.52
C CYS A 706 10.39 21.71 20.25
N ILE A 707 11.35 22.50 19.73
CA ILE A 707 11.66 23.85 20.19
C ILE A 707 10.43 24.77 20.03
N ALA A 708 9.84 24.83 18.83
CA ALA A 708 8.68 25.67 18.55
C ALA A 708 7.47 25.30 19.42
N ALA A 709 7.18 24.00 19.59
CA ALA A 709 6.12 23.52 20.46
C ALA A 709 6.36 23.88 21.94
N SER A 710 7.60 23.75 22.44
CA SER A 710 7.99 24.20 23.79
C SER A 710 7.76 25.70 24.00
N GLU A 711 8.05 26.53 22.99
CA GLU A 711 7.85 27.99 23.04
C GLU A 711 6.37 28.38 23.01
N ILE A 712 5.57 27.73 22.14
CA ILE A 712 4.10 27.94 22.05
C ILE A 712 3.38 27.54 23.34
N LEU A 713 3.82 26.45 23.97
CA LEU A 713 3.22 25.96 25.21
C LEU A 713 3.76 26.67 26.46
N GLY A 714 4.96 27.25 26.40
CA GLY A 714 5.63 27.89 27.53
C GLY A 714 6.33 26.92 28.51
N THR A 715 6.66 25.70 28.06
CA THR A 715 7.20 24.61 28.90
C THR A 715 8.66 24.27 28.59
N ASP A 716 9.31 23.51 29.49
CA ASP A 716 10.55 22.75 29.22
C ASP A 716 11.75 23.56 28.71
N ALA A 717 11.94 24.77 29.25
CA ALA A 717 13.00 25.70 28.84
C ALA A 717 14.40 25.05 28.76
N THR A 718 14.85 24.38 29.82
CA THR A 718 16.18 23.74 29.87
C THR A 718 16.37 22.67 28.79
N PHE A 719 15.32 21.92 28.46
CA PHE A 719 15.38 20.89 27.41
C PHE A 719 15.40 21.53 26.03
N ARG A 720 14.56 22.54 25.78
CA ARG A 720 14.58 23.34 24.55
C ARG A 720 15.95 23.97 24.31
N ASP A 721 16.58 24.52 25.34
CA ASP A 721 17.87 25.21 25.19
C ASP A 721 19.03 24.20 24.98
N THR A 722 18.87 22.96 25.49
CA THR A 722 19.71 21.81 25.09
C THR A 722 19.51 21.48 23.60
N LEU A 723 18.27 21.38 23.11
CA LEU A 723 17.97 21.13 21.70
C LEU A 723 18.52 22.24 20.78
N LYS A 724 18.38 23.52 21.16
CA LYS A 724 18.98 24.66 20.43
C LYS A 724 20.49 24.54 20.31
N THR A 725 21.15 24.15 21.40
CA THR A 725 22.61 23.96 21.46
C THR A 725 23.06 22.81 20.56
N MET A 726 22.34 21.68 20.56
CA MET A 726 22.66 20.52 19.71
C MET A 726 22.29 20.73 18.24
N TYR A 727 21.19 21.42 17.94
CA TYR A 727 20.74 21.72 16.57
C TYR A 727 21.84 22.38 15.74
N GLY A 728 22.52 23.40 16.30
CA GLY A 728 23.65 24.09 15.66
C GLY A 728 24.94 23.26 15.55
N GLN A 729 24.95 22.03 16.05
CA GLN A 729 26.10 21.10 15.97
C GLN A 729 25.83 19.88 15.07
N ILE A 730 24.58 19.62 14.67
CA ILE A 730 24.23 18.53 13.75
C ILE A 730 24.86 18.80 12.37
N ALA A 731 25.44 17.76 11.75
CA ALA A 731 26.08 17.89 10.45
C ALA A 731 25.14 18.49 9.38
N PRO A 732 25.55 19.55 8.67
CA PRO A 732 24.69 20.29 7.75
C PRO A 732 24.46 19.55 6.43
N ASN A 733 23.44 19.96 5.68
CA ASN A 733 23.31 19.61 4.26
C ASN A 733 24.54 20.14 3.48
N GLN A 734 25.14 19.31 2.62
CA GLN A 734 26.32 19.67 1.84
C GLN A 734 26.03 19.64 0.34
N ILE A 735 26.64 20.57 -0.40
CA ILE A 735 26.65 20.57 -1.87
C ILE A 735 27.96 19.89 -2.32
N GLY A 736 27.88 18.91 -3.21
CA GLY A 736 29.03 18.19 -3.76
C GLY A 736 29.63 18.83 -5.01
N LYS A 737 30.70 18.23 -5.52
CA LYS A 737 31.51 18.68 -6.66
C LYS A 737 30.77 18.85 -7.98
N ARG A 738 29.57 18.27 -8.14
CA ARG A 738 28.69 18.47 -9.32
C ARG A 738 27.62 19.54 -9.10
N GLY A 739 27.56 20.13 -7.91
CA GLY A 739 26.43 20.95 -7.48
C GLY A 739 25.25 20.14 -6.96
N GLN A 740 25.39 18.81 -6.78
CA GLN A 740 24.35 17.93 -6.22
C GLN A 740 24.25 18.09 -4.69
N LEU A 741 23.09 17.80 -4.10
CA LEU A 741 22.95 17.61 -2.66
C LEU A 741 23.48 16.21 -2.29
N GLN A 742 24.47 16.13 -1.40
CA GLN A 742 25.14 14.87 -1.04
C GLN A 742 24.21 13.96 -0.19
N GLU A 743 24.15 12.66 -0.51
CA GLU A 743 23.40 11.66 0.26
C GLU A 743 24.12 11.19 1.54
N TRP A 744 25.44 11.39 1.61
CA TRP A 744 26.28 11.08 2.77
C TRP A 744 27.17 12.28 3.16
N LEU A 745 27.86 12.19 4.30
CA LEU A 745 28.86 13.20 4.75
C LEU A 745 30.06 13.35 3.81
N SER A 746 30.26 12.43 2.88
CA SER A 746 31.34 12.44 1.90
C SER A 746 30.74 12.46 0.50
N ASP A 747 31.31 13.29 -0.37
CA ASP A 747 30.91 13.49 -1.76
C ASP A 747 31.27 12.25 -2.61
N ILE A 748 30.48 11.19 -2.45
CA ILE A 748 30.64 9.88 -3.10
C ILE A 748 29.49 9.53 -4.06
N ASP A 749 28.51 10.43 -4.20
CA ASP A 749 27.32 10.23 -5.04
C ASP A 749 27.71 9.94 -6.49
N ASP A 750 27.09 8.93 -7.12
CA ASP A 750 27.27 8.59 -8.54
C ASP A 750 26.15 9.24 -9.39
N PRO A 751 26.45 10.05 -10.42
CA PRO A 751 25.43 10.65 -11.28
C PRO A 751 24.70 9.64 -12.19
N ASN A 752 25.15 8.39 -12.26
CA ASN A 752 24.51 7.30 -13.01
C ASN A 752 23.62 6.40 -12.12
N ASP A 753 23.52 6.73 -10.83
CA ASP A 753 22.73 5.96 -9.87
C ASP A 753 21.25 6.36 -9.92
N HIS A 754 20.44 5.50 -10.54
CA HIS A 754 18.99 5.63 -10.66
C HIS A 754 18.23 4.90 -9.54
N HIS A 755 18.79 4.84 -8.31
CA HIS A 755 18.13 4.22 -7.17
C HIS A 755 16.73 4.82 -6.89
N ARG A 756 15.78 3.93 -6.57
CA ARG A 756 14.35 4.28 -6.42
C ARG A 756 14.04 5.23 -5.26
N HIS A 757 14.84 5.19 -4.19
CA HIS A 757 14.78 6.16 -3.10
C HIS A 757 15.63 7.40 -3.42
N VAL A 758 15.13 8.54 -2.99
CA VAL A 758 15.82 9.85 -3.02
C VAL A 758 15.85 10.43 -1.60
N SER A 759 16.22 9.58 -0.64
CA SER A 759 16.04 9.80 0.80
C SER A 759 16.71 11.08 1.32
N HIS A 760 17.87 11.45 0.78
CA HIS A 760 18.56 12.70 1.07
C HIS A 760 17.83 13.99 0.60
N LEU A 761 16.75 13.86 -0.19
CA LEU A 761 15.88 14.99 -0.57
C LEU A 761 14.76 15.26 0.44
N TRP A 762 14.60 14.44 1.49
CA TRP A 762 13.52 14.54 2.48
C TRP A 762 13.30 15.97 3.02
N GLY A 763 14.38 16.73 3.20
CA GLY A 763 14.36 18.13 3.64
C GLY A 763 13.60 19.10 2.70
N VAL A 764 13.38 18.74 1.43
CA VAL A 764 12.53 19.43 0.46
C VAL A 764 11.06 18.99 0.57
N HIS A 765 10.82 17.68 0.73
CA HIS A 765 9.49 17.10 0.96
C HIS A 765 9.60 15.71 1.60
N PRO A 766 8.86 15.41 2.70
CA PRO A 766 7.86 16.26 3.35
C PRO A 766 8.44 17.26 4.38
N GLY A 767 9.77 17.36 4.52
CA GLY A 767 10.45 18.23 5.48
C GLY A 767 10.39 19.73 5.19
N THR A 768 11.05 20.52 6.06
CA THR A 768 11.17 22.00 5.94
C THR A 768 12.59 22.54 6.17
N ASP A 769 13.61 21.72 5.84
CA ASP A 769 15.03 22.02 6.04
C ASP A 769 15.66 22.63 4.76
N ILE A 770 15.06 22.38 3.59
CA ILE A 770 15.47 22.91 2.29
C ILE A 770 14.27 23.65 1.67
N THR A 771 14.38 24.98 1.52
CA THR A 771 13.31 25.84 0.99
C THR A 771 13.86 26.91 0.04
N TRP A 772 13.01 27.46 -0.85
CA TRP A 772 13.39 28.59 -1.70
C TRP A 772 13.68 29.88 -0.93
N ASP A 773 12.99 30.08 0.21
CA ASP A 773 13.06 31.33 0.96
C ASP A 773 14.19 31.36 2.00
N GLU A 774 14.56 30.21 2.58
CA GLU A 774 15.60 30.12 3.61
C GLU A 774 16.92 29.51 3.08
N THR A 775 16.87 28.61 2.10
CA THR A 775 18.05 27.85 1.62
C THR A 775 18.08 27.60 0.08
N PRO A 776 17.93 28.63 -0.77
CA PRO A 776 17.80 28.48 -2.23
C PRO A 776 19.01 27.82 -2.93
N GLY A 777 20.20 27.86 -2.34
CA GLY A 777 21.37 27.12 -2.84
C GLY A 777 21.20 25.60 -2.71
N LEU A 778 20.72 25.14 -1.55
CA LEU A 778 20.41 23.73 -1.31
C LEU A 778 19.21 23.26 -2.13
N MET A 779 18.22 24.14 -2.37
CA MET A 779 17.07 23.81 -3.23
C MET A 779 17.50 23.54 -4.68
N LYS A 780 18.45 24.32 -5.21
CA LYS A 780 19.08 24.05 -6.52
C LYS A 780 19.85 22.74 -6.52
N ALA A 781 20.60 22.45 -5.45
CA ALA A 781 21.37 21.23 -5.32
C ALA A 781 20.49 19.96 -5.21
N ALA A 782 19.38 20.05 -4.49
CA ALA A 782 18.36 19.01 -4.44
C ALA A 782 17.71 18.75 -5.81
N ARG A 783 17.44 19.81 -6.59
CA ARG A 783 16.95 19.68 -7.98
C ARG A 783 17.99 19.02 -8.89
N GLN A 784 19.28 19.30 -8.68
CA GLN A 784 20.37 18.62 -9.41
C GLN A 784 20.45 17.13 -9.05
N SER A 785 20.38 16.75 -7.77
CA SER A 785 20.35 15.34 -7.38
C SER A 785 19.15 14.58 -7.96
N LEU A 786 17.96 15.21 -8.05
CA LEU A 786 16.80 14.56 -8.69
C LEU A 786 16.97 14.43 -10.22
N LEU A 787 17.61 15.39 -10.88
CA LEU A 787 17.96 15.28 -12.31
C LEU A 787 18.94 14.13 -12.58
N GLU A 788 19.92 13.91 -11.69
CA GLU A 788 20.86 12.77 -11.80
C GLU A 788 20.17 11.43 -11.52
N ARG A 789 19.30 11.36 -10.50
CA ARG A 789 18.46 10.18 -10.21
C ARG A 789 17.50 9.84 -11.36
N GLY A 790 17.00 10.84 -12.09
CA GLY A 790 16.06 10.67 -13.21
C GLY A 790 14.61 10.40 -12.76
N ASP A 791 13.69 10.32 -13.71
CA ASP A 791 12.24 10.32 -13.42
C ASP A 791 11.64 8.93 -13.13
N GLU A 792 12.14 7.85 -13.74
CA GLU A 792 11.58 6.50 -13.56
C GLU A 792 11.60 5.98 -12.11
N GLY A 793 10.73 5.02 -11.80
CA GLY A 793 10.66 4.45 -10.45
C GLY A 793 9.47 3.51 -10.22
N THR A 794 9.32 3.12 -8.96
CA THR A 794 8.13 2.45 -8.41
C THR A 794 7.02 3.48 -8.19
N GLY A 795 5.74 3.06 -8.09
CA GLY A 795 4.60 3.98 -7.91
C GLY A 795 4.78 5.05 -6.83
N TRP A 796 5.10 4.67 -5.59
CA TRP A 796 5.47 5.62 -4.52
C TRP A 796 6.65 6.54 -4.87
N SER A 797 7.64 6.07 -5.65
CA SER A 797 8.79 6.88 -6.05
C SER A 797 8.37 7.94 -7.07
N LEU A 798 7.56 7.55 -8.07
CA LEU A 798 6.93 8.45 -9.02
C LEU A 798 6.07 9.51 -8.29
N ALA A 799 5.27 9.08 -7.32
CA ALA A 799 4.44 9.95 -6.48
C ALA A 799 5.26 10.93 -5.62
N TRP A 800 6.34 10.49 -4.97
CA TRP A 800 7.24 11.37 -4.22
C TRP A 800 7.89 12.41 -5.15
N LYS A 801 8.28 12.00 -6.35
CA LYS A 801 8.82 12.89 -7.40
C LYS A 801 7.81 13.94 -7.89
N VAL A 802 6.49 13.65 -7.94
CA VAL A 802 5.47 14.70 -8.17
C VAL A 802 5.58 15.79 -7.08
N ASN A 803 5.66 15.40 -5.80
CA ASN A 803 5.77 16.34 -4.68
C ASN A 803 7.10 17.13 -4.72
N PHE A 804 8.22 16.50 -5.11
CA PHE A 804 9.49 17.21 -5.29
C PHE A 804 9.45 18.23 -6.42
N TRP A 805 8.97 17.87 -7.61
CA TRP A 805 8.86 18.81 -8.73
C TRP A 805 7.88 19.95 -8.44
N ALA A 806 6.83 19.71 -7.66
CA ALA A 806 5.96 20.75 -7.12
C ALA A 806 6.70 21.72 -6.18
N ARG A 807 7.52 21.21 -5.24
CA ARG A 807 8.36 22.02 -4.34
C ARG A 807 9.48 22.77 -5.09
N PHE A 808 10.01 22.20 -6.18
CA PHE A 808 10.90 22.89 -7.12
C PHE A 808 10.21 23.96 -7.98
N ARG A 809 8.89 24.14 -7.83
CA ARG A 809 8.05 25.08 -8.61
C ARG A 809 8.04 24.79 -10.12
N ASP A 810 8.24 23.52 -10.48
CA ASP A 810 8.31 23.04 -11.87
C ASP A 810 7.06 22.24 -12.24
N GLY A 811 5.95 22.95 -12.45
CA GLY A 811 4.64 22.36 -12.69
C GLY A 811 4.56 21.48 -13.93
N ASN A 812 5.35 21.79 -14.96
CA ASN A 812 5.40 20.98 -16.18
C ASN A 812 6.16 19.67 -15.95
N HIS A 813 7.26 19.68 -15.18
CA HIS A 813 7.96 18.43 -14.81
C HIS A 813 7.14 17.59 -13.83
N ALA A 814 6.42 18.21 -12.89
CA ALA A 814 5.45 17.52 -12.04
C ALA A 814 4.33 16.85 -12.86
N TYR A 815 3.87 17.48 -13.95
CA TYR A 815 2.92 16.87 -14.89
C TYR A 815 3.53 15.73 -15.72
N THR A 816 4.83 15.77 -16.05
CA THR A 816 5.56 14.61 -16.61
C THR A 816 5.56 13.43 -15.63
N MET A 817 5.80 13.67 -14.34
CA MET A 817 5.70 12.61 -13.32
C MET A 817 4.30 12.00 -13.22
N LEU A 818 3.24 12.82 -13.33
CA LEU A 818 1.86 12.32 -13.35
C LEU A 818 1.61 11.41 -14.56
N LYS A 819 2.23 11.64 -15.72
CA LYS A 819 2.12 10.69 -16.85
C LYS A 819 2.71 9.32 -16.53
N LEU A 820 3.87 9.27 -15.87
CA LEU A 820 4.50 8.02 -15.45
C LEU A 820 3.69 7.31 -14.36
N LEU A 821 3.15 8.05 -13.38
CA LEU A 821 2.30 7.50 -12.31
C LEU A 821 0.98 6.90 -12.85
N PHE A 822 0.45 7.45 -13.95
CA PHE A 822 -0.77 7.00 -14.61
C PHE A 822 -0.50 6.04 -15.79
N ARG A 823 0.75 5.62 -16.01
CA ARG A 823 1.12 4.58 -16.98
C ARG A 823 0.41 3.26 -16.63
N PRO A 824 -0.21 2.54 -17.57
CA PRO A 824 -0.78 1.22 -17.29
C PRO A 824 0.28 0.23 -16.80
N ALA A 825 0.12 -0.26 -15.56
CA ALA A 825 1.02 -1.21 -14.91
C ALA A 825 0.92 -2.65 -15.46
N ILE A 826 -0.06 -2.91 -16.34
CA ILE A 826 -0.28 -4.16 -17.05
C ILE A 826 -0.46 -3.85 -18.55
N SER A 827 0.23 -4.61 -19.40
CA SER A 827 -0.01 -4.71 -20.84
C SER A 827 -0.27 -6.19 -21.23
N PRO A 828 -0.61 -6.51 -22.50
CA PRO A 828 -0.75 -7.89 -22.96
C PRO A 828 0.51 -8.75 -22.76
N GLU A 829 1.69 -8.11 -22.69
CA GLU A 829 3.00 -8.72 -22.44
C GLU A 829 3.28 -8.94 -20.93
N GLY A 830 2.40 -8.47 -20.05
CA GLY A 830 2.44 -8.67 -18.60
C GLY A 830 2.64 -7.36 -17.81
N VAL A 831 3.23 -7.49 -16.62
CA VAL A 831 3.51 -6.34 -15.73
C VAL A 831 4.66 -5.50 -16.29
N THR A 832 4.41 -4.20 -16.49
CA THR A 832 5.26 -3.27 -17.23
C THR A 832 6.27 -2.51 -16.36
N GLY A 833 5.87 -2.09 -15.16
CA GLY A 833 6.68 -1.27 -14.25
C GLY A 833 5.82 -0.50 -13.25
N GLY A 834 6.39 0.55 -12.65
CA GLY A 834 5.63 1.47 -11.81
C GLY A 834 4.60 2.27 -12.62
N GLY A 835 3.44 2.55 -12.03
CA GLY A 835 2.30 3.18 -12.70
C GLY A 835 0.99 2.91 -11.97
N SER A 836 -0.12 2.76 -12.70
CA SER A 836 -1.46 2.51 -12.16
C SER A 836 -2.13 1.28 -12.78
N TYR A 837 -2.95 0.60 -11.98
CA TYR A 837 -3.81 -0.51 -12.39
C TYR A 837 -5.16 -0.04 -12.99
N PRO A 838 -5.94 -0.91 -13.66
CA PRO A 838 -7.24 -0.53 -14.25
C PRO A 838 -8.25 0.06 -13.25
N ASN A 839 -8.21 -0.34 -11.97
CA ASN A 839 -9.01 0.24 -10.88
C ASN A 839 -8.39 1.52 -10.26
N LEU A 840 -7.39 2.13 -10.91
CA LEU A 840 -6.58 3.26 -10.45
C LEU A 840 -5.78 3.05 -9.15
N PHE A 841 -5.67 1.82 -8.63
CA PHE A 841 -4.65 1.52 -7.61
C PHE A 841 -3.24 1.77 -8.15
N ASP A 842 -2.38 2.34 -7.32
CA ASP A 842 -0.95 2.50 -7.62
C ASP A 842 -0.24 1.13 -7.71
N ALA A 843 0.79 1.07 -8.55
CA ALA A 843 1.62 -0.09 -8.75
C ALA A 843 3.06 0.21 -8.36
N HIS A 844 3.56 -0.47 -7.32
CA HIS A 844 4.99 -0.54 -7.05
C HIS A 844 5.79 -1.06 -8.27
N PRO A 845 5.40 -2.13 -9.00
CA PRO A 845 4.38 -3.15 -8.74
C PRO A 845 4.87 -4.18 -7.69
N PRO A 846 3.99 -4.98 -7.04
CA PRO A 846 2.52 -5.06 -7.18
C PRO A 846 1.77 -3.89 -6.51
N PHE A 847 0.46 -4.02 -6.26
CA PHE A 847 -0.33 -2.99 -5.57
C PHE A 847 0.32 -2.55 -4.26
N GLN A 848 0.54 -1.24 -4.15
CA GLN A 848 0.73 -0.49 -2.91
C GLN A 848 -0.17 0.74 -2.97
N ILE A 849 -0.62 1.23 -1.81
CA ILE A 849 -1.57 2.36 -1.72
C ILE A 849 -0.87 3.72 -1.56
N ASP A 850 0.38 3.69 -1.12
CA ASP A 850 1.22 4.87 -0.86
C ASP A 850 1.27 5.81 -2.07
N GLY A 851 1.53 5.32 -3.27
CA GLY A 851 1.54 6.14 -4.49
C GLY A 851 0.22 6.83 -4.82
N ASN A 852 -0.93 6.26 -4.45
CA ASN A 852 -2.23 6.94 -4.58
C ASN A 852 -2.31 8.17 -3.66
N PHE A 853 -1.86 8.03 -2.41
CA PHE A 853 -1.88 9.11 -1.42
C PHE A 853 -0.82 10.17 -1.71
N GLY A 854 0.40 9.75 -2.06
CA GLY A 854 1.49 10.62 -2.49
C GLY A 854 1.16 11.38 -3.77
N GLY A 855 0.54 10.74 -4.76
CA GLY A 855 0.12 11.38 -6.00
C GLY A 855 -0.97 12.43 -5.77
N ALA A 856 -1.98 12.12 -4.95
CA ALA A 856 -3.00 13.09 -4.55
C ALA A 856 -2.41 14.28 -3.76
N SER A 857 -1.44 14.03 -2.86
CA SER A 857 -0.66 15.08 -2.19
C SER A 857 0.09 15.95 -3.19
N GLY A 858 0.79 15.35 -4.16
CA GLY A 858 1.59 16.08 -5.15
C GLY A 858 0.76 17.03 -6.00
N ILE A 859 -0.44 16.62 -6.39
CA ILE A 859 -1.39 17.49 -7.13
C ILE A 859 -1.90 18.64 -6.24
N GLY A 860 -2.04 18.43 -4.93
CA GLY A 860 -2.32 19.50 -3.96
C GLY A 860 -1.16 20.50 -3.84
N GLU A 861 0.07 19.99 -3.66
CA GLU A 861 1.33 20.76 -3.58
C GLU A 861 1.62 21.60 -4.85
N MET A 862 1.08 21.20 -6.01
CA MET A 862 1.15 21.98 -7.26
C MET A 862 0.24 23.21 -7.26
N ILE A 863 -0.88 23.15 -6.52
CA ILE A 863 -1.93 24.19 -6.47
C ILE A 863 -1.77 25.08 -5.22
N LEU A 864 -1.23 24.56 -4.13
CA LEU A 864 -1.05 25.25 -2.87
C LEU A 864 0.19 24.74 -2.11
N GLN A 865 1.01 25.65 -1.61
CA GLN A 865 2.07 25.35 -0.64
C GLN A 865 1.89 26.22 0.61
N SER A 866 2.13 25.68 1.80
CA SER A 866 1.96 26.43 3.07
C SER A 866 2.99 26.09 4.15
N GLN A 867 3.98 25.24 3.84
CA GLN A 867 5.00 24.73 4.74
C GLN A 867 6.00 25.76 5.30
N GLY A 868 5.96 27.00 4.81
CA GLY A 868 6.86 28.10 5.18
C GLY A 868 6.22 29.14 6.09
N LYS A 869 6.56 30.41 5.84
CA LYS A 869 5.93 31.60 6.48
C LYS A 869 4.85 32.24 5.59
N THR A 870 4.71 31.75 4.35
CA THR A 870 3.73 32.18 3.35
C THR A 870 2.89 31.00 2.89
N ILE A 871 1.68 31.32 2.45
CA ILE A 871 0.79 30.44 1.70
C ILE A 871 0.95 30.81 0.22
N ASP A 872 1.65 29.97 -0.53
CA ASP A 872 1.95 30.17 -1.94
C ASP A 872 0.81 29.58 -2.79
N LEU A 873 0.14 30.43 -3.56
CA LEU A 873 -0.97 30.05 -4.45
C LEU A 873 -0.42 29.68 -5.83
N LEU A 874 -0.92 28.57 -6.40
CA LEU A 874 -0.54 28.06 -7.72
C LEU A 874 0.98 27.92 -7.94
N PRO A 875 1.77 27.43 -6.95
CA PRO A 875 3.24 27.49 -6.97
C PRO A 875 3.88 26.64 -8.07
N ALA A 876 3.18 25.61 -8.58
CA ALA A 876 3.65 24.73 -9.66
C ALA A 876 2.48 24.29 -10.55
N LEU A 877 1.62 25.23 -10.96
CA LEU A 877 0.49 24.92 -11.85
C LEU A 877 0.99 24.53 -13.26
N PRO A 878 0.66 23.34 -13.79
CA PRO A 878 1.03 22.95 -15.15
C PRO A 878 0.31 23.79 -16.21
N THR A 879 0.96 23.98 -17.35
CA THR A 879 0.34 24.58 -18.55
C THR A 879 -0.93 23.85 -19.01
N ASN A 880 -1.04 22.55 -18.73
CA ASN A 880 -2.23 21.73 -19.01
C ASN A 880 -3.46 22.08 -18.15
N PHE A 881 -3.31 22.71 -16.98
CA PHE A 881 -4.43 23.05 -16.08
C PHE A 881 -4.88 24.50 -16.31
N SER A 882 -5.22 24.84 -17.55
CA SER A 882 -5.46 26.23 -17.98
C SER A 882 -6.57 26.95 -17.18
N THR A 883 -7.69 26.29 -16.88
CA THR A 883 -8.82 26.90 -16.15
C THR A 883 -9.41 25.87 -15.20
N GLY A 884 -9.69 26.28 -13.96
CA GLY A 884 -10.15 25.37 -12.92
C GLY A 884 -10.33 26.03 -11.55
N TYR A 885 -10.63 25.22 -10.56
CA TYR A 885 -10.72 25.62 -9.15
C TYR A 885 -10.39 24.46 -8.21
N ILE A 886 -9.96 24.79 -7.00
CA ILE A 886 -10.06 23.90 -5.84
C ILE A 886 -10.76 24.66 -4.70
N ASN A 887 -11.83 24.08 -4.16
CA ASN A 887 -12.51 24.59 -2.98
C ASN A 887 -12.23 23.69 -1.80
N GLY A 888 -12.00 24.25 -0.62
CA GLY A 888 -11.88 23.49 0.61
C GLY A 888 -10.50 22.89 0.90
N ILE A 889 -9.46 23.26 0.16
CA ILE A 889 -8.08 22.86 0.46
C ILE A 889 -7.59 23.59 1.73
N CYS A 890 -6.91 22.89 2.62
CA CYS A 890 -6.41 23.46 3.89
C CYS A 890 -4.97 24.01 3.74
N ALA A 891 -4.65 25.00 4.56
CA ALA A 891 -3.30 25.53 4.73
C ALA A 891 -2.92 25.64 6.22
N GLN A 892 -1.63 25.55 6.50
CA GLN A 892 -1.06 25.77 7.83
C GLN A 892 -1.37 27.18 8.37
N GLY A 893 -1.45 27.31 9.69
CA GLY A 893 -1.98 28.48 10.38
C GLY A 893 -3.51 28.41 10.59
N GLY A 894 -4.16 27.31 10.20
CA GLY A 894 -5.59 27.12 10.39
C GLY A 894 -6.44 27.85 9.36
N PHE A 895 -6.16 27.66 8.07
CA PHE A 895 -6.94 28.24 6.98
C PHE A 895 -7.56 27.18 6.06
N VAL A 896 -8.68 27.53 5.42
CA VAL A 896 -9.29 26.80 4.30
C VAL A 896 -9.44 27.76 3.13
N LEU A 897 -8.98 27.37 1.95
CA LEU A 897 -8.93 28.21 0.76
C LEU A 897 -9.82 27.65 -0.36
N ASN A 898 -10.46 28.56 -1.08
CA ASN A 898 -11.12 28.31 -2.35
C ASN A 898 -10.38 29.10 -3.43
N ILE A 899 -9.57 28.43 -4.23
CA ILE A 899 -8.67 29.01 -5.23
C ILE A 899 -9.27 28.79 -6.61
N ARG A 900 -9.35 29.84 -7.43
CA ARG A 900 -9.90 29.80 -8.80
C ARG A 900 -8.92 30.43 -9.79
N TRP A 901 -8.79 29.83 -10.98
CA TRP A 901 -7.84 30.30 -11.99
C TRP A 901 -8.39 30.13 -13.41
N GLN A 902 -7.89 30.96 -14.33
CA GLN A 902 -8.29 30.99 -15.73
C GLN A 902 -7.08 31.40 -16.60
N ASN A 903 -6.92 30.77 -17.77
CA ASN A 903 -5.77 30.97 -18.67
C ASN A 903 -4.40 30.82 -17.97
N GLY A 904 -4.28 29.91 -16.99
CA GLY A 904 -3.10 29.69 -16.16
C GLY A 904 -2.87 30.72 -15.05
N GLN A 905 -3.78 31.69 -14.87
CA GLN A 905 -3.63 32.81 -13.94
C GLN A 905 -4.68 32.80 -12.82
N LEU A 906 -4.29 33.17 -11.60
CA LEU A 906 -5.21 33.30 -10.46
C LEU A 906 -6.30 34.32 -10.80
N SER A 907 -7.58 33.91 -10.77
CA SER A 907 -8.72 34.81 -10.94
C SER A 907 -9.27 35.29 -9.58
N GLY A 908 -8.97 34.57 -8.50
CA GLY A 908 -9.18 35.01 -7.13
C GLY A 908 -9.06 33.88 -6.11
N VAL A 909 -9.23 34.24 -4.84
CA VAL A 909 -9.19 33.30 -3.72
C VAL A 909 -10.13 33.74 -2.59
N ASP A 910 -10.89 32.81 -2.01
CA ASP A 910 -11.65 33.03 -0.78
C ASP A 910 -10.96 32.24 0.36
N ILE A 911 -10.70 32.87 1.51
CA ILE A 911 -9.86 32.34 2.59
C ILE A 911 -10.63 32.38 3.89
N THR A 912 -10.93 31.22 4.48
CA THR A 912 -11.62 31.10 5.77
C THR A 912 -10.63 30.77 6.88
N SER A 913 -10.55 31.62 7.90
CA SER A 913 -9.65 31.43 9.05
C SER A 913 -10.32 30.61 10.15
N LYS A 914 -9.95 29.34 10.29
CA LYS A 914 -10.39 28.45 11.39
C LYS A 914 -9.79 28.88 12.73
N ALA A 915 -8.58 29.45 12.73
CA ALA A 915 -7.83 29.76 13.95
C ALA A 915 -7.80 31.25 14.33
N GLY A 916 -7.85 32.17 13.36
CA GLY A 916 -7.64 33.62 13.59
C GLY A 916 -6.18 34.07 13.49
N GLN A 917 -5.27 33.25 12.95
CA GLN A 917 -3.86 33.63 12.77
C GLN A 917 -3.68 34.73 11.71
N PRO A 918 -2.57 35.50 11.73
CA PRO A 918 -2.15 36.31 10.59
C PRO A 918 -1.97 35.43 9.36
N CYS A 919 -2.51 35.86 8.21
CA CYS A 919 -2.36 35.14 6.94
C CYS A 919 -1.44 35.92 6.02
N VAL A 920 -0.44 35.26 5.42
CA VAL A 920 0.46 35.87 4.43
C VAL A 920 0.37 35.04 3.15
N LEU A 921 -0.12 35.64 2.08
CA LEU A 921 -0.30 34.99 0.78
C LEU A 921 0.79 35.44 -0.20
N ARG A 922 1.19 34.55 -1.10
CA ARG A 922 2.05 34.87 -2.25
C ARG A 922 1.48 34.28 -3.54
N TYR A 923 1.54 35.04 -4.62
CA TYR A 923 1.20 34.58 -5.98
C TYR A 923 2.14 35.25 -7.00
N GLY A 924 3.08 34.46 -7.55
CA GLY A 924 4.23 35.02 -8.26
C GLY A 924 5.00 36.00 -7.36
N ASP A 925 5.35 37.17 -7.91
CA ASP A 925 6.02 38.25 -7.18
C ASP A 925 5.07 39.08 -6.28
N LYS A 926 3.76 38.79 -6.27
CA LYS A 926 2.77 39.51 -5.45
C LYS A 926 2.68 38.86 -4.07
N GLN A 927 2.69 39.67 -3.02
CA GLN A 927 2.49 39.22 -1.64
C GLN A 927 1.52 40.15 -0.90
N VAL A 928 0.66 39.58 -0.05
CA VAL A 928 -0.23 40.37 0.84
C VAL A 928 -0.29 39.73 2.24
N GLN A 929 -0.35 40.58 3.27
CA GLN A 929 -0.58 40.17 4.64
C GLN A 929 -1.97 40.60 5.10
N LEU A 930 -2.72 39.68 5.72
CA LEU A 930 -4.07 39.88 6.22
C LEU A 930 -4.09 39.62 7.73
N THR A 931 -4.58 40.60 8.50
CA THR A 931 -5.01 40.35 9.89
C THR A 931 -6.36 39.64 9.83
N THR A 932 -6.42 38.36 10.23
CA THR A 932 -7.64 37.56 10.16
C THR A 932 -8.34 37.45 11.52
N GLY A 933 -9.62 37.11 11.51
CA GLY A 933 -10.40 36.77 12.70
C GLY A 933 -10.96 35.34 12.60
N LYS A 934 -11.06 34.65 13.73
CA LYS A 934 -11.59 33.28 13.80
C LYS A 934 -13.02 33.21 13.24
N GLY A 935 -13.26 32.26 12.35
CA GLY A 935 -14.53 32.06 11.65
C GLY A 935 -14.85 33.10 10.57
N LYS A 936 -13.90 33.94 10.16
CA LYS A 936 -14.10 34.95 9.09
C LYS A 936 -13.54 34.47 7.75
N THR A 937 -14.23 34.84 6.68
CA THR A 937 -13.82 34.58 5.29
C THR A 937 -13.45 35.90 4.61
N TYR A 938 -12.31 35.89 3.91
CA TYR A 938 -11.76 37.04 3.18
C TYR A 938 -11.74 36.71 1.69
N ARG A 939 -12.25 37.59 0.83
CA ARG A 939 -12.26 37.39 -0.64
C ARG A 939 -11.25 38.31 -1.30
N LEU A 940 -10.45 37.74 -2.18
CA LEU A 940 -9.44 38.47 -2.96
C LEU A 940 -9.61 38.14 -4.45
N ASN A 941 -9.24 39.10 -5.30
CA ASN A 941 -9.11 38.90 -6.75
C ASN A 941 -7.70 38.41 -7.14
N GLY A 942 -7.45 38.18 -8.44
CA GLY A 942 -6.14 37.79 -8.98
C GLY A 942 -4.97 38.77 -8.73
N GLU A 943 -5.28 40.00 -8.32
CA GLU A 943 -4.30 41.01 -7.90
C GLU A 943 -4.02 40.97 -6.38
N LEU A 944 -4.53 39.96 -5.67
CA LEU A 944 -4.50 39.83 -4.21
C LEU A 944 -5.12 41.03 -3.46
N LYS A 945 -6.05 41.75 -4.11
CA LYS A 945 -6.80 42.85 -3.50
C LYS A 945 -8.13 42.34 -2.96
N ILE A 946 -8.49 42.79 -1.75
CA ILE A 946 -9.76 42.44 -1.10
C ILE A 946 -10.95 42.98 -1.90
N ILE A 947 -12.04 42.20 -1.98
CA ILE A 947 -13.30 42.51 -2.70
C ILE A 947 -14.53 42.17 -1.85
#